data_AF-A0A507AUA7-F1
#
_entry.id   AF-A0A507AUA7-F1
#
_cell.length_a   1.000
_cell.length_b   1.000
_cell.length_c   1.000
_cell.angle_alpha   90.00
_cell.angle_beta   90.00
_cell.angle_gamma   90.00
#
_symmetry.space_group_name_H-M   'P 1'
#
loop_
_entity.id
_entity.type
_entity.pdbx_description
1 polymer ?
#
loop_
_entity_poly.entity_id
_entity_poly.type
_entity_poly.pdbx_seq_one_letter_code
_entity_poly.pdbx_strand_id
1 'polypeptide(L)'
;MSPFKDDATELYPRMRLGANLQELYAENIIAKVHRTARKAEKADDGSCNLTGFPEYVTSDASGGGDYTMREPKFWTCGFFPGTLYNIIERLHRYPKSIKISSNNSEDGKQMANLRSEFGSLCKTWAAPLHDMASRTDTHDVGFIIMPALRLDWELTANTKSLESIQRAANSLASRFIPAARAIRSWDARIQKNVQITDMDDNLIVIIDSMCNLDLLFYASKHCADQRLHDIAVAHATTLLRTHLRPEPTRVTSPLAYKGQWYSSHHVVNLDPKDGSIKRAFTAQGDSDTSTWARGQAWGILGYAQTYMWTKDVKFLQASAGMAEYFLCRLESCPPMVDAETGQETTVDSAPAKHHGGRCVPLWDFDAPDRESGSCPRDSSAGAIAANGMLIISQALLALGHDKLALRFRTSAVDIVRDLLNFALASEKATLASTADGVFESRDAVPGEHYEAILKHGTANNNQHAMKSLCSQQPHSTKPAAPVEYEHVDGAESLSDYRPGGYHPIHIDDRLDRRYRVVHKLGHGTFSTVWLAINEETSKYVAIKVGTADASRTEIDILSRLTESAVGYSEHERSLIPNVLDHFDISGPNGNHQCLVTVPARGSLQDAREASGSSLFQLDVARSLAAQLVLAVSLVHSKGYAHGDLHLGNIFLRLPSPLDKLSIQQLYTQYGEPEREPAICLGTIAAPKNPGVPSYVVPAMWLGTQSNRLTLSEAKLVLGDLGVAFRPSDQSRTVSYTPLVYRPPEAYFEPITPLTLASDIWSLGCVVFELLAHRSLIDGLFMVREDEITAQQVELQGPMPPEWWAAWEKRAKWYDDAGNPLSNASDVWSWERRFEQWVQNPRQAKGMETIGEDERDALFRLLRWMLSWRPSERPNIKKVLEADWLTRWALPAYRKSLRAH
;
A
#
# COMPACT_ATOMS: atom_id res chain seq x y z
N MET A 1 39.83 20.78 -20.85
CA MET A 1 39.34 21.06 -22.23
C MET A 1 37.82 20.98 -22.20
N SER A 2 37.10 22.03 -22.60
CA SER A 2 35.63 22.07 -22.55
C SER A 2 35.04 20.99 -23.47
N PRO A 3 34.09 20.15 -23.00
CA PRO A 3 33.46 19.10 -23.82
C PRO A 3 32.53 19.65 -24.92
N PHE A 4 32.36 20.98 -25.00
CA PHE A 4 31.44 21.64 -25.91
C PHE A 4 32.15 22.44 -27.02
N LYS A 5 32.88 21.78 -27.93
CA LYS A 5 33.43 22.40 -29.14
C LYS A 5 32.61 22.01 -30.37
N ASP A 6 32.01 23.00 -31.03
CA ASP A 6 31.33 22.90 -32.33
C ASP A 6 32.22 23.49 -33.44
N ASP A 7 32.48 22.72 -34.50
CA ASP A 7 32.91 23.25 -35.80
C ASP A 7 31.67 23.53 -36.66
N ALA A 8 31.64 24.72 -37.27
CA ALA A 8 30.48 25.28 -37.95
C ALA A 8 30.32 24.72 -39.37
N THR A 9 29.20 24.05 -39.63
CA THR A 9 28.44 23.98 -40.91
C THR A 9 27.31 22.93 -40.80
N GLU A 10 26.24 23.18 -41.56
CA GLU A 10 24.97 22.43 -41.74
C GLU A 10 23.82 22.66 -40.72
N LEU A 11 22.81 23.41 -41.19
CA LEU A 11 21.52 23.68 -40.55
C LEU A 11 20.47 22.68 -41.07
N TYR A 12 19.96 21.81 -40.20
CA TYR A 12 18.88 20.87 -40.49
C TYR A 12 17.50 21.57 -40.59
N PRO A 13 16.52 21.01 -41.34
CA PRO A 13 15.22 21.63 -41.55
C PRO A 13 14.40 21.77 -40.25
N ARG A 14 13.74 22.92 -40.08
CA ARG A 14 12.84 23.21 -38.93
C ARG A 14 11.66 22.24 -38.89
N MET A 15 11.65 21.30 -37.94
CA MET A 15 10.50 20.43 -37.68
C MET A 15 9.26 21.25 -37.24
N ARG A 16 8.13 21.06 -37.95
CA ARG A 16 6.83 21.62 -37.55
C ARG A 16 6.18 20.69 -36.53
N LEU A 17 6.17 21.11 -35.25
CA LEU A 17 5.57 20.34 -34.14
C LEU A 17 4.09 20.01 -34.36
N GLY A 18 3.33 20.94 -34.95
CA GLY A 18 1.89 20.78 -35.19
C GLY A 18 1.49 19.67 -36.16
N ALA A 19 2.39 19.27 -37.07
CA ALA A 19 2.13 18.16 -38.00
C ALA A 19 2.49 16.79 -37.40
N ASN A 20 3.42 16.75 -36.46
CA ASN A 20 3.98 15.49 -35.93
C ASN A 20 3.34 15.03 -34.60
N LEU A 21 2.72 15.95 -33.85
CA LEU A 21 2.22 15.68 -32.48
C LEU A 21 0.78 16.15 -32.28
N GLN A 22 -0.01 16.24 -33.36
CA GLN A 22 -1.39 16.75 -33.31
C GLN A 22 -2.29 15.95 -32.36
N GLU A 23 -2.05 14.65 -32.24
CA GLU A 23 -2.84 13.75 -31.40
C GLU A 23 -2.78 14.10 -29.91
N LEU A 24 -1.70 14.74 -29.42
CA LEU A 24 -1.62 15.24 -28.04
C LEU A 24 -2.67 16.30 -27.70
N TYR A 25 -3.22 16.95 -28.72
CA TYR A 25 -4.23 18.00 -28.63
C TYR A 25 -5.59 17.54 -29.15
N ALA A 26 -5.74 16.25 -29.46
CA ALA A 26 -7.00 15.68 -29.93
C ALA A 26 -8.06 15.68 -28.82
N GLU A 27 -9.32 15.80 -29.24
CA GLU A 27 -10.49 15.74 -28.36
C GLU A 27 -10.48 14.48 -27.48
N ASN A 28 -10.04 13.34 -28.03
CA ASN A 28 -9.89 12.07 -27.33
C ASN A 28 -9.16 12.19 -25.98
N ILE A 29 -8.06 12.94 -25.94
CA ILE A 29 -7.26 13.11 -24.72
C ILE A 29 -8.07 13.83 -23.64
N ILE A 30 -8.78 14.88 -24.03
CA ILE A 30 -9.60 15.70 -23.14
C ILE A 30 -10.82 14.88 -22.67
N ALA A 31 -11.47 14.18 -23.59
CA ALA A 31 -12.64 13.36 -23.32
C ALA A 31 -12.34 12.21 -22.35
N LYS A 32 -11.20 11.52 -22.49
CA LYS A 32 -10.79 10.46 -21.57
C LYS A 32 -10.56 10.99 -20.15
N VAL A 33 -9.81 12.09 -20.02
CA VAL A 33 -9.53 12.69 -18.71
C VAL A 33 -10.80 13.21 -18.05
N HIS A 34 -11.68 13.87 -18.81
CA HIS A 34 -12.99 14.31 -18.32
C HIS A 34 -13.86 13.13 -17.84
N ARG A 35 -13.90 12.04 -18.61
CA ARG A 35 -14.64 10.82 -18.26
C ARG A 35 -14.19 10.26 -16.91
N THR A 36 -12.89 10.04 -16.74
CA THR A 36 -12.33 9.51 -15.49
C THR A 36 -12.65 10.43 -14.32
N ALA A 37 -12.54 11.74 -14.50
CA ALA A 37 -12.83 12.72 -13.44
C ALA A 37 -14.30 12.70 -13.01
N ARG A 38 -15.24 12.59 -13.96
CA ARG A 38 -16.68 12.58 -13.69
C ARG A 38 -17.21 11.24 -13.18
N LYS A 39 -16.62 10.12 -13.60
CA LYS A 39 -17.02 8.77 -13.15
C LYS A 39 -16.84 8.62 -11.65
N ALA A 40 -15.74 9.16 -11.10
CA ALA A 40 -15.47 9.12 -9.66
C ALA A 40 -16.39 10.04 -8.84
N GLU A 41 -16.92 11.14 -9.41
CA GLU A 41 -17.86 12.04 -8.71
C GLU A 41 -19.28 11.44 -8.58
N LYS A 42 -19.68 10.53 -9.47
CA LYS A 42 -21.06 9.97 -9.52
C LYS A 42 -21.27 8.72 -8.65
N ALA A 43 -20.22 8.20 -8.02
CA ALA A 43 -20.24 6.92 -7.32
C ALA A 43 -20.73 7.00 -5.85
N ASP A 44 -21.00 8.19 -5.31
CA ASP A 44 -21.49 8.36 -3.93
C ASP A 44 -22.74 9.27 -3.85
N ASP A 45 -23.52 9.06 -2.79
CA ASP A 45 -24.89 9.53 -2.48
C ASP A 45 -25.19 11.05 -2.45
N GLY A 46 -24.47 11.86 -3.23
CA GLY A 46 -24.58 13.32 -3.19
C GLY A 46 -23.68 13.98 -2.15
N SER A 47 -22.83 13.21 -1.46
CA SER A 47 -21.72 13.73 -0.66
C SER A 47 -20.41 13.78 -1.47
N CYS A 48 -19.80 14.97 -1.53
CA CYS A 48 -18.63 15.28 -2.39
C CYS A 48 -17.30 14.77 -1.78
N ASN A 49 -17.16 13.46 -1.56
CA ASN A 49 -15.92 12.88 -1.00
C ASN A 49 -15.26 11.91 -2.00
N LEU A 50 -14.17 12.35 -2.64
CA LEU A 50 -13.33 11.48 -3.48
C LEU A 50 -12.69 10.38 -2.61
N THR A 51 -13.10 9.13 -2.81
CA THR A 51 -12.61 7.96 -2.06
C THR A 51 -11.30 7.39 -2.61
N GLY A 52 -10.87 7.77 -3.83
CA GLY A 52 -9.61 7.34 -4.42
C GLY A 52 -9.16 8.13 -5.67
N PHE A 53 -7.93 7.87 -6.11
CA PHE A 53 -7.25 8.48 -7.25
C PHE A 53 -6.85 7.42 -8.29
N PRO A 54 -6.94 7.71 -9.60
CA PRO A 54 -6.53 6.77 -10.66
C PRO A 54 -5.04 6.39 -10.57
N GLU A 55 -4.72 5.09 -10.50
CA GLU A 55 -3.33 4.60 -10.45
C GLU A 55 -2.89 3.96 -11.78
N TYR A 56 -3.55 2.88 -12.21
CA TYR A 56 -3.23 2.17 -13.46
C TYR A 56 -4.47 1.51 -14.06
N VAL A 57 -4.40 1.13 -15.34
CA VAL A 57 -5.44 0.34 -16.04
C VAL A 57 -4.87 -1.05 -16.28
N THR A 58 -5.63 -2.10 -15.97
CA THR A 58 -5.19 -3.48 -16.23
C THR A 58 -5.27 -3.79 -17.72
N SER A 59 -4.40 -4.69 -18.18
CA SER A 59 -4.28 -5.05 -19.60
C SER A 59 -4.97 -6.38 -19.97
N ASP A 60 -5.65 -6.99 -19.01
CA ASP A 60 -6.43 -8.20 -19.17
C ASP A 60 -7.80 -7.92 -19.81
N ALA A 61 -8.29 -8.85 -20.64
CA ALA A 61 -9.60 -8.73 -21.28
C ALA A 61 -10.78 -8.69 -20.28
N SER A 62 -10.55 -9.05 -19.02
CA SER A 62 -11.48 -9.02 -17.88
C SER A 62 -11.58 -7.66 -17.19
N GLY A 63 -10.56 -6.79 -17.30
CA GLY A 63 -10.46 -5.54 -16.52
C GLY A 63 -11.28 -4.35 -17.02
N GLY A 64 -12.07 -4.54 -18.10
CA GLY A 64 -13.00 -3.53 -18.61
C GLY A 64 -12.38 -2.24 -19.15
N GLY A 65 -11.05 -2.07 -19.09
CA GLY A 65 -10.35 -0.86 -19.53
C GLY A 65 -10.40 0.32 -18.55
N ASP A 66 -10.81 0.08 -17.31
CA ASP A 66 -11.00 1.11 -16.27
C ASP A 66 -9.76 1.29 -15.38
N TYR A 67 -9.62 2.48 -14.78
CA TYR A 67 -8.60 2.71 -13.76
C TYR A 67 -8.89 1.94 -12.47
N THR A 68 -7.86 1.25 -11.97
CA THR A 68 -7.77 0.87 -10.57
C THR A 68 -7.49 2.12 -9.73
N MET A 69 -8.30 2.33 -8.70
CA MET A 69 -8.24 3.50 -7.82
C MET A 69 -7.38 3.20 -6.57
N ARG A 70 -6.71 4.23 -6.04
CA ARG A 70 -5.90 4.18 -4.82
C ARG A 70 -6.23 5.29 -3.85
N GLU A 71 -5.95 5.09 -2.58
CA GLU A 71 -6.12 6.10 -1.56
C GLU A 71 -5.23 7.34 -1.79
N PRO A 72 -5.65 8.53 -1.31
CA PRO A 72 -4.90 9.78 -1.47
C PRO A 72 -3.49 9.76 -0.87
N LYS A 73 -3.19 8.79 0.01
CA LYS A 73 -1.86 8.63 0.63
C LYS A 73 -0.84 7.98 -0.30
N PHE A 74 -1.25 7.40 -1.42
CA PHE A 74 -0.32 6.77 -2.34
C PHE A 74 0.41 7.83 -3.20
N TRP A 75 1.66 7.55 -3.59
CA TRP A 75 2.56 8.55 -4.19
C TRP A 75 2.09 9.11 -5.55
N THR A 76 1.22 8.38 -6.26
CA THR A 76 0.73 8.77 -7.59
C THR A 76 -0.46 9.73 -7.58
N CYS A 77 -1.06 10.02 -6.41
CA CYS A 77 -2.32 10.77 -6.32
C CYS A 77 -2.24 12.19 -6.90
N GLY A 78 -1.04 12.80 -6.97
CA GLY A 78 -0.84 14.14 -7.53
C GLY A 78 -0.90 14.21 -9.06
N PHE A 79 -0.66 13.11 -9.78
CA PHE A 79 -0.50 13.15 -11.24
C PHE A 79 -1.80 13.35 -12.00
N PHE A 80 -2.90 12.71 -11.57
CA PHE A 80 -4.19 12.86 -12.24
C PHE A 80 -4.76 14.29 -12.08
N PRO A 81 -4.80 14.90 -10.89
CA PRO A 81 -5.12 16.32 -10.74
C PRO A 81 -4.18 17.23 -11.55
N GLY A 82 -2.88 16.93 -11.58
CA GLY A 82 -1.94 17.65 -12.44
C GLY A 82 -2.27 17.55 -13.93
N THR A 83 -2.80 16.41 -14.39
CA THR A 83 -3.28 16.22 -15.77
C THR A 83 -4.50 17.10 -16.06
N LEU A 84 -5.42 17.24 -15.11
CA LEU A 84 -6.56 18.18 -15.22
C LEU A 84 -6.06 19.63 -15.36
N TYR A 85 -5.11 20.05 -14.53
CA TYR A 85 -4.52 21.39 -14.63
C TYR A 85 -3.75 21.61 -15.94
N ASN A 86 -3.05 20.60 -16.46
CA ASN A 86 -2.41 20.69 -17.78
C ASN A 86 -3.43 20.92 -18.90
N ILE A 87 -4.62 20.30 -18.82
CA ILE A 87 -5.70 20.57 -19.78
C ILE A 87 -6.20 22.00 -19.63
N ILE A 88 -6.40 22.48 -18.39
CA ILE A 88 -6.83 23.86 -18.16
C ILE A 88 -5.79 24.87 -18.67
N GLU A 89 -4.50 24.62 -18.46
CA GLU A 89 -3.42 25.47 -18.98
C GLU A 89 -3.48 25.54 -20.51
N ARG A 90 -3.66 24.39 -21.18
CA ARG A 90 -3.81 24.33 -22.65
C ARG A 90 -5.05 25.11 -23.12
N LEU A 91 -6.18 24.97 -22.44
CA LEU A 91 -7.41 25.71 -22.74
C LEU A 91 -7.23 27.23 -22.63
N HIS A 92 -6.36 27.70 -21.73
CA HIS A 92 -6.07 29.13 -21.57
C HIS A 92 -4.99 29.64 -22.52
N ARG A 93 -3.85 28.95 -22.60
CA ARG A 93 -2.66 29.40 -23.36
C ARG A 93 -2.74 29.10 -24.85
N TYR A 94 -3.39 27.99 -25.22
CA TYR A 94 -3.44 27.50 -26.61
C TYR A 94 -4.86 27.12 -27.08
N PRO A 95 -5.88 27.99 -26.90
CA PRO A 95 -7.28 27.64 -27.19
C PRO A 95 -7.52 27.22 -28.65
N LYS A 96 -6.76 27.77 -29.60
CA LYS A 96 -6.87 27.44 -31.04
C LYS A 96 -6.32 26.07 -31.42
N SER A 97 -5.56 25.43 -30.53
CA SER A 97 -4.97 24.11 -30.77
C SER A 97 -5.94 22.96 -30.46
N ILE A 98 -6.99 23.24 -29.69
CA ILE A 98 -8.00 22.27 -29.28
C ILE A 98 -9.16 22.32 -30.27
N LYS A 99 -9.47 21.19 -30.88
CA LYS A 99 -10.65 21.03 -31.73
C LYS A 99 -11.62 20.11 -31.02
N ILE A 100 -12.81 20.62 -30.73
CA ILE A 100 -13.93 19.82 -30.21
C ILE A 100 -14.95 19.72 -31.32
N SER A 101 -15.50 18.54 -31.51
CA SER A 101 -16.54 18.25 -32.48
C SER A 101 -17.81 19.04 -32.16
N SER A 102 -17.91 20.29 -32.63
CA SER A 102 -19.11 21.12 -32.53
C SER A 102 -19.83 21.15 -33.88
N ASN A 103 -21.15 20.95 -33.85
CA ASN A 103 -22.01 21.05 -35.03
C ASN A 103 -22.58 22.48 -35.24
N ASN A 104 -22.17 23.51 -34.47
CA ASN A 104 -22.84 24.81 -34.46
C ASN A 104 -21.91 26.02 -34.21
N SER A 105 -22.35 27.20 -34.64
CA SER A 105 -21.68 28.51 -34.61
C SER A 105 -21.45 29.15 -33.22
N GLU A 106 -21.47 28.38 -32.12
CA GLU A 106 -21.32 28.86 -30.72
C GLU A 106 -19.98 28.45 -30.06
N ASP A 107 -18.92 28.27 -30.83
CA ASP A 107 -17.60 27.78 -30.36
C ASP A 107 -17.03 28.56 -29.15
N GLY A 108 -17.24 29.88 -29.10
CA GLY A 108 -16.74 30.72 -28.00
C GLY A 108 -17.42 30.44 -26.64
N LYS A 109 -18.72 30.10 -26.65
CA LYS A 109 -19.50 29.80 -25.44
C LYS A 109 -19.17 28.41 -24.91
N GLN A 110 -18.98 27.43 -25.80
CA GLN A 110 -18.56 26.08 -25.44
C GLN A 110 -17.18 26.06 -24.78
N MET A 111 -16.22 26.84 -25.29
CA MET A 111 -14.89 26.98 -24.68
C MET A 111 -14.93 27.59 -23.28
N ALA A 112 -15.82 28.56 -23.04
CA ALA A 112 -16.01 29.12 -21.70
C ALA A 112 -16.59 28.08 -20.72
N ASN A 113 -17.60 27.31 -21.15
CA ASN A 113 -18.19 26.25 -20.35
C ASN A 113 -17.16 25.15 -20.02
N LEU A 114 -16.34 24.75 -20.99
CA LEU A 114 -15.34 23.71 -20.79
C LEU A 114 -14.26 24.13 -19.79
N ARG A 115 -13.83 25.40 -19.83
CA ARG A 115 -12.91 25.96 -18.83
C ARG A 115 -13.54 25.97 -17.44
N SER A 116 -14.82 26.31 -17.34
CA SER A 116 -15.55 26.30 -16.07
C SER A 116 -15.66 24.87 -15.51
N GLU A 117 -15.99 23.91 -16.36
CA GLU A 117 -16.11 22.49 -16.05
C GLU A 117 -14.79 21.93 -15.48
N PHE A 118 -13.69 22.03 -16.25
CA PHE A 118 -12.38 21.60 -15.79
C PHE A 118 -11.89 22.39 -14.58
N GLY A 119 -12.29 23.66 -14.43
CA GLY A 119 -11.98 24.47 -13.25
C GLY A 119 -12.64 23.94 -11.98
N SER A 120 -13.87 23.44 -12.09
CA SER A 120 -14.54 22.75 -10.99
C SER A 120 -13.83 21.44 -10.65
N LEU A 121 -13.57 20.60 -11.67
CA LEU A 121 -12.89 19.31 -11.49
C LEU A 121 -11.51 19.49 -10.84
N CYS A 122 -10.72 20.46 -11.30
CA CYS A 122 -9.42 20.78 -10.72
C CYS A 122 -9.51 21.06 -9.21
N LYS A 123 -10.48 21.87 -8.78
CA LYS A 123 -10.69 22.20 -7.36
C LYS A 123 -11.08 20.96 -6.54
N THR A 124 -12.01 20.15 -7.04
CA THR A 124 -12.45 18.93 -6.36
C THR A 124 -11.27 17.96 -6.18
N TRP A 125 -10.53 17.69 -7.25
CA TRP A 125 -9.46 16.72 -7.29
C TRP A 125 -8.16 17.18 -6.60
N ALA A 126 -7.93 18.49 -6.49
CA ALA A 126 -6.80 19.05 -5.74
C ALA A 126 -7.07 19.15 -4.24
N ALA A 127 -8.33 19.15 -3.80
CA ALA A 127 -8.67 19.40 -2.40
C ALA A 127 -7.96 18.46 -1.41
N PRO A 128 -7.89 17.13 -1.63
CA PRO A 128 -7.20 16.21 -0.72
C PRO A 128 -5.67 16.42 -0.66
N LEU A 129 -5.07 17.02 -1.70
CA LEU A 129 -3.61 17.21 -1.77
C LEU A 129 -3.11 18.22 -0.74
N HIS A 130 -3.95 19.17 -0.32
CA HIS A 130 -3.59 20.13 0.72
C HIS A 130 -3.27 19.46 2.06
N ASP A 131 -3.96 18.37 2.39
CA ASP A 131 -3.74 17.61 3.62
C ASP A 131 -2.47 16.73 3.50
N MET A 132 -2.08 16.35 2.29
CA MET A 132 -0.85 15.58 2.06
C MET A 132 0.42 16.42 2.20
N ALA A 133 0.31 17.75 2.19
CA ALA A 133 1.46 18.65 2.28
C ALA A 133 2.23 18.56 3.62
N SER A 134 1.61 18.07 4.69
CA SER A 134 2.25 17.90 6.01
C SER A 134 2.97 16.57 6.19
N ARG A 135 3.00 15.70 5.17
CA ARG A 135 3.60 14.37 5.27
C ARG A 135 5.12 14.40 5.33
N THR A 136 5.67 13.76 6.35
CA THR A 136 7.12 13.66 6.60
C THR A 136 7.66 12.23 6.47
N ASP A 137 6.82 11.28 6.09
CA ASP A 137 7.10 9.83 5.99
C ASP A 137 7.62 9.40 4.61
N THR A 138 7.54 10.27 3.59
CA THR A 138 8.00 9.97 2.22
C THR A 138 8.76 11.15 1.59
N HIS A 139 9.62 10.84 0.63
CA HIS A 139 10.22 11.85 -0.24
C HIS A 139 9.33 12.24 -1.44
N ASP A 140 8.28 11.46 -1.73
CA ASP A 140 7.38 11.63 -2.89
C ASP A 140 6.44 12.84 -2.77
N VAL A 141 6.59 13.66 -1.74
CA VAL A 141 5.76 14.85 -1.50
C VAL A 141 5.83 15.81 -2.70
N GLY A 142 6.95 15.85 -3.42
CA GLY A 142 7.07 16.60 -4.68
C GLY A 142 6.10 16.08 -5.75
N PHE A 143 6.06 14.77 -5.99
CA PHE A 143 5.12 14.15 -6.94
C PHE A 143 3.65 14.30 -6.54
N ILE A 144 3.35 14.30 -5.24
CA ILE A 144 1.99 14.47 -4.73
C ILE A 144 1.49 15.92 -4.92
N ILE A 145 2.36 16.90 -4.68
CA ILE A 145 1.95 18.30 -4.54
C ILE A 145 2.19 19.12 -5.81
N MET A 146 3.37 19.01 -6.42
CA MET A 146 3.80 19.91 -7.47
C MET A 146 2.98 19.82 -8.76
N PRO A 147 2.58 18.64 -9.27
CA PRO A 147 1.88 18.57 -10.55
C PRO A 147 0.58 19.37 -10.60
N ALA A 148 -0.13 19.47 -9.46
CA ALA A 148 -1.42 20.14 -9.37
C ALA A 148 -1.34 21.52 -8.72
N LEU A 149 -0.82 21.61 -7.49
CA LEU A 149 -0.91 22.84 -6.69
C LEU A 149 -0.04 23.96 -7.26
N ARG A 150 1.05 23.63 -7.96
CA ARG A 150 1.87 24.64 -8.66
C ARG A 150 1.09 25.30 -9.77
N LEU A 151 0.46 24.51 -10.64
CA LEU A 151 -0.35 25.04 -11.74
C LEU A 151 -1.58 25.79 -11.23
N ASP A 152 -2.19 25.31 -10.15
CA ASP A 152 -3.28 26.02 -9.48
C ASP A 152 -2.87 27.42 -9.04
N TRP A 153 -1.71 27.54 -8.37
CA TRP A 153 -1.15 28.83 -7.99
C TRP A 153 -0.79 29.68 -9.20
N GLU A 154 -0.07 29.14 -10.19
CA GLU A 154 0.39 29.90 -11.36
C GLU A 154 -0.76 30.40 -12.25
N LEU A 155 -1.87 29.66 -12.33
CA LEU A 155 -3.02 30.00 -13.19
C LEU A 155 -4.09 30.82 -12.47
N THR A 156 -4.29 30.61 -11.17
CA THR A 156 -5.42 31.20 -10.44
C THR A 156 -5.00 32.12 -9.28
N ALA A 157 -3.70 32.19 -8.98
CA ALA A 157 -3.16 32.87 -7.80
C ALA A 157 -3.76 32.38 -6.47
N ASN A 158 -4.14 31.10 -6.38
CA ASN A 158 -4.65 30.48 -5.16
C ASN A 158 -3.57 30.38 -4.07
N THR A 159 -3.60 31.29 -3.10
CA THR A 159 -2.60 31.37 -2.02
C THR A 159 -2.55 30.12 -1.15
N LYS A 160 -3.68 29.40 -0.96
CA LYS A 160 -3.72 28.13 -0.21
C LYS A 160 -2.82 27.08 -0.85
N SER A 161 -2.76 27.05 -2.19
CA SER A 161 -1.90 26.14 -2.93
C SER A 161 -0.42 26.49 -2.75
N LEU A 162 -0.07 27.79 -2.76
CA LEU A 162 1.29 28.24 -2.45
C LEU A 162 1.70 27.89 -1.01
N GLU A 163 0.84 28.12 -0.03
CA GLU A 163 1.08 27.74 1.37
C GLU A 163 1.29 26.23 1.53
N SER A 164 0.51 25.43 0.79
CA SER A 164 0.66 23.97 0.77
C SER A 164 1.98 23.55 0.14
N ILE A 165 2.42 24.19 -0.94
CA ILE A 165 3.75 23.98 -1.54
C ILE A 165 4.87 24.31 -0.54
N GLN A 166 4.76 25.42 0.19
CA GLN A 166 5.75 25.79 1.20
C GLN A 166 5.78 24.80 2.36
N ARG A 167 4.61 24.34 2.83
CA ARG A 167 4.50 23.31 3.87
C ARG A 167 5.13 22.00 3.40
N ALA A 168 4.76 21.54 2.21
CA ALA A 168 5.30 20.36 1.55
C ALA A 168 6.83 20.40 1.43
N ALA A 169 7.39 21.54 1.02
CA ALA A 169 8.84 21.70 0.93
C ALA A 169 9.54 21.57 2.29
N ASN A 170 8.94 22.08 3.36
CA ASN A 170 9.47 21.90 4.71
C ASN A 170 9.35 20.45 5.19
N SER A 171 8.24 19.78 4.88
CA SER A 171 8.06 18.36 5.19
C SER A 171 9.10 17.49 4.47
N LEU A 172 9.35 17.73 3.18
CA LEU A 172 10.40 17.05 2.44
C LEU A 172 11.81 17.37 2.98
N ALA A 173 12.08 18.63 3.30
CA ALA A 173 13.36 19.06 3.87
C ALA A 173 13.63 18.45 5.26
N SER A 174 12.59 18.11 6.04
CA SER A 174 12.75 17.44 7.34
C SER A 174 13.40 16.05 7.23
N ARG A 175 13.34 15.42 6.05
CA ARG A 175 13.94 14.11 5.76
C ARG A 175 15.41 14.21 5.33
N PHE A 176 15.97 15.42 5.27
CA PHE A 176 17.38 15.63 4.93
C PHE A 176 18.30 15.25 6.09
N ILE A 177 19.30 14.41 5.81
CA ILE A 177 20.35 14.03 6.74
C ILE A 177 21.60 14.86 6.42
N PRO A 178 21.98 15.85 7.26
CA PRO A 178 23.05 16.79 6.93
C PRO A 178 24.41 16.14 6.71
N ALA A 179 24.75 15.12 7.51
CA ALA A 179 26.05 14.46 7.45
C ALA A 179 26.22 13.65 6.15
N ALA A 180 25.19 12.89 5.76
CA ALA A 180 25.15 12.19 4.48
C ALA A 180 24.82 13.08 3.27
N ARG A 181 24.40 14.33 3.50
CA ARG A 181 24.02 15.32 2.47
C ARG A 181 22.97 14.77 1.50
N ALA A 182 22.01 14.00 2.00
CA ALA A 182 20.96 13.37 1.20
C ALA A 182 19.62 13.36 1.94
N ILE A 183 18.54 13.22 1.18
CA ILE A 183 17.16 13.17 1.66
C ILE A 183 16.80 11.70 1.69
N ARG A 184 16.26 11.24 2.81
CA ARG A 184 15.80 9.87 2.97
C ARG A 184 14.57 9.62 2.11
N SER A 185 14.65 8.62 1.23
CA SER A 185 13.53 8.23 0.38
C SER A 185 12.50 7.40 1.13
N TRP A 186 12.93 6.27 1.69
CA TRP A 186 12.10 5.35 2.47
C TRP A 186 12.67 5.13 3.86
N ASP A 187 11.79 4.88 4.83
CA ASP A 187 12.21 4.59 6.21
C ASP A 187 12.66 3.13 6.36
N ALA A 188 12.06 2.22 5.61
CA ALA A 188 12.44 0.81 5.55
C ALA A 188 12.28 0.26 4.11
N ARG A 189 12.99 -0.83 3.82
CA ARG A 189 12.83 -1.63 2.60
C ARG A 189 13.07 -3.10 2.89
N ILE A 190 12.07 -3.93 2.61
CA ILE A 190 12.14 -5.39 2.75
C ILE A 190 11.83 -6.03 1.39
N GLN A 191 12.76 -6.82 0.87
CA GLN A 191 12.71 -7.51 -0.42
C GLN A 191 13.54 -8.79 -0.33
N LYS A 192 13.33 -9.75 -1.26
CA LYS A 192 13.90 -11.11 -1.26
C LYS A 192 15.38 -11.21 -0.82
N ASN A 193 16.19 -10.20 -1.13
CA ASN A 193 17.62 -10.14 -0.80
C ASN A 193 18.08 -8.84 -0.09
N VAL A 194 17.15 -8.03 0.42
CA VAL A 194 17.41 -6.73 1.08
C VAL A 194 16.49 -6.58 2.28
N GLN A 195 17.04 -6.43 3.47
CA GLN A 195 16.30 -6.11 4.68
C GLN A 195 16.95 -4.90 5.34
N ILE A 196 16.38 -3.72 5.10
CA ILE A 196 16.80 -2.47 5.71
C ILE A 196 15.64 -1.98 6.55
N THR A 197 15.76 -2.09 7.86
CA THR A 197 14.73 -1.71 8.83
C THR A 197 15.26 -0.77 9.90
N ASP A 198 16.53 -0.38 9.87
CA ASP A 198 17.12 0.54 10.85
C ASP A 198 17.53 1.85 10.20
N MET A 199 16.94 2.96 10.65
CA MET A 199 17.17 4.29 10.07
C MET A 199 18.47 4.92 10.58
N ASP A 200 18.96 4.50 11.74
CA ASP A 200 20.15 5.09 12.37
C ASP A 200 21.43 4.57 11.72
N ASP A 201 21.40 3.31 11.28
CA ASP A 201 22.48 2.71 10.50
C ASP A 201 22.29 2.85 8.99
N ASN A 202 21.08 3.10 8.48
CA ASN A 202 20.83 3.06 7.03
C ASN A 202 20.07 4.30 6.53
N LEU A 203 20.56 4.87 5.44
CA LEU A 203 19.90 5.94 4.68
C LEU A 203 19.60 5.44 3.27
N ILE A 204 18.34 5.04 3.04
CA ILE A 204 17.88 4.62 1.72
C ILE A 204 17.59 5.86 0.88
N VAL A 205 18.26 5.96 -0.27
CA VAL A 205 18.04 7.00 -1.26
C VAL A 205 17.81 6.33 -2.61
N ILE A 206 16.88 6.88 -3.40
CA ILE A 206 16.52 6.35 -4.73
C ILE A 206 16.52 7.46 -5.77
N ILE A 207 16.75 7.09 -7.03
CA ILE A 207 17.00 8.06 -8.12
C ILE A 207 15.82 8.98 -8.46
N ASP A 208 14.58 8.56 -8.21
CA ASP A 208 13.36 9.35 -8.41
C ASP A 208 13.26 10.57 -7.47
N SER A 209 13.99 10.56 -6.35
CA SER A 209 14.09 11.71 -5.45
C SER A 209 14.63 12.97 -6.14
N MET A 210 15.38 12.81 -7.24
CA MET A 210 15.84 13.91 -8.08
C MET A 210 14.70 14.78 -8.61
N CYS A 211 13.55 14.18 -8.97
CA CYS A 211 12.39 14.92 -9.47
C CYS A 211 11.59 15.61 -8.35
N ASN A 212 11.73 15.16 -7.11
CA ASN A 212 11.11 15.79 -5.95
C ASN A 212 11.84 17.08 -5.51
N LEU A 213 13.07 17.33 -6.00
CA LEU A 213 13.83 18.53 -5.66
C LEU A 213 13.25 19.83 -6.24
N ASP A 214 12.46 19.74 -7.33
CA ASP A 214 11.78 20.90 -7.92
C ASP A 214 10.91 21.62 -6.88
N LEU A 215 10.29 20.87 -5.96
CA LEU A 215 9.51 21.40 -4.85
C LEU A 215 10.35 22.32 -3.94
N LEU A 216 11.55 21.89 -3.56
CA LEU A 216 12.42 22.64 -2.66
C LEU A 216 12.94 23.92 -3.33
N PHE A 217 13.37 23.83 -4.59
CA PHE A 217 13.83 24.99 -5.35
C PHE A 217 12.71 26.00 -5.59
N TYR A 218 11.53 25.51 -5.97
CA TYR A 218 10.37 26.36 -6.21
C TYR A 218 9.94 27.08 -4.93
N ALA A 219 9.77 26.34 -3.83
CA ALA A 219 9.43 26.93 -2.54
C ALA A 219 10.49 27.95 -2.09
N SER A 220 11.78 27.60 -2.17
CA SER A 220 12.90 28.48 -1.83
C SER A 220 12.82 29.83 -2.56
N LYS A 221 12.56 29.81 -3.87
CA LYS A 221 12.43 31.03 -4.67
C LYS A 221 11.24 31.90 -4.23
N HIS A 222 10.14 31.28 -3.78
CA HIS A 222 8.94 32.00 -3.36
C HIS A 222 9.00 32.51 -1.92
N CYS A 223 9.64 31.80 -0.99
CA CYS A 223 9.76 32.20 0.41
C CYS A 223 11.12 32.82 0.79
N ALA A 224 12.05 32.91 -0.16
CA ALA A 224 13.44 33.34 0.07
C ALA A 224 14.19 32.51 1.14
N ASP A 225 13.81 31.25 1.34
CA ASP A 225 14.51 30.33 2.24
C ASP A 225 15.67 29.63 1.51
N GLN A 226 16.89 30.14 1.69
CA GLN A 226 18.10 29.59 1.09
C GLN A 226 18.41 28.15 1.54
N ARG A 227 17.98 27.75 2.74
CA ARG A 227 18.21 26.39 3.26
C ARG A 227 17.58 25.33 2.37
N LEU A 228 16.37 25.57 1.88
CA LEU A 228 15.66 24.63 1.00
C LEU A 228 16.42 24.41 -0.32
N HIS A 229 16.94 25.51 -0.89
CA HIS A 229 17.81 25.45 -2.07
C HIS A 229 19.08 24.65 -1.79
N ASP A 230 19.76 24.94 -0.67
CA ASP A 230 21.03 24.29 -0.33
C ASP A 230 20.88 22.80 -0.06
N ILE A 231 19.78 22.39 0.59
CA ILE A 231 19.40 20.98 0.77
C ILE A 231 19.25 20.29 -0.59
N ALA A 232 18.52 20.90 -1.52
CA ALA A 232 18.31 20.35 -2.85
C ALA A 232 19.61 20.20 -3.65
N VAL A 233 20.47 21.22 -3.63
CA VAL A 233 21.80 21.17 -4.26
C VAL A 233 22.69 20.10 -3.62
N ALA A 234 22.67 19.99 -2.29
CA ALA A 234 23.44 18.99 -1.55
C ALA A 234 23.00 17.58 -1.95
N HIS A 235 21.69 17.32 -1.95
CA HIS A 235 21.11 16.05 -2.38
C HIS A 235 21.53 15.68 -3.81
N ALA A 236 21.27 16.56 -4.77
CA ALA A 236 21.62 16.31 -6.17
C ALA A 236 23.11 16.04 -6.36
N THR A 237 23.96 16.76 -5.63
CA THR A 237 25.43 16.57 -5.65
C THR A 237 25.82 15.21 -5.10
N THR A 238 25.18 14.73 -4.04
CA THR A 238 25.44 13.39 -3.48
C THR A 238 25.07 12.30 -4.49
N LEU A 239 23.93 12.42 -5.16
CA LEU A 239 23.47 11.42 -6.15
C LEU A 239 24.39 11.31 -7.37
N LEU A 240 25.10 12.40 -7.75
CA LEU A 240 26.09 12.34 -8.83
C LEU A 240 27.19 11.32 -8.54
N ARG A 241 27.57 11.19 -7.27
CA ARG A 241 28.62 10.27 -6.82
C ARG A 241 28.08 8.88 -6.53
N THR A 242 26.86 8.78 -6.00
CA THR A 242 26.37 7.53 -5.42
C THR A 242 25.50 6.71 -6.37
N HIS A 243 24.67 7.35 -7.21
CA HIS A 243 23.71 6.65 -8.05
C HIS A 243 24.18 6.50 -9.50
N LEU A 244 25.00 7.42 -10.01
CA LEU A 244 25.46 7.37 -11.39
C LEU A 244 26.64 6.42 -11.57
N ARG A 245 26.53 5.53 -12.56
CA ARG A 245 27.59 4.62 -13.00
C ARG A 245 28.23 5.17 -14.28
N PRO A 246 29.54 5.45 -14.31
CA PRO A 246 30.22 5.86 -15.52
C PRO A 246 30.17 4.74 -16.58
N GLU A 247 29.68 5.08 -17.77
CA GLU A 247 29.59 4.19 -18.92
C GLU A 247 30.58 4.61 -20.01
N PRO A 248 31.15 3.66 -20.78
CA PRO A 248 32.03 4.01 -21.87
C PRO A 248 31.25 4.78 -22.95
N THR A 249 31.80 5.93 -23.38
CA THR A 249 31.25 6.68 -24.50
C THR A 249 31.39 5.85 -25.77
N ARG A 250 30.25 5.47 -26.36
CA ARG A 250 30.20 4.82 -27.68
C ARG A 250 29.93 5.92 -28.69
N VAL A 251 30.84 6.16 -29.63
CA VAL A 251 30.60 7.18 -30.66
C VAL A 251 29.53 6.65 -31.63
N THR A 252 28.25 6.91 -31.33
CA THR A 252 27.10 6.51 -32.16
C THR A 252 26.73 7.58 -33.18
N SER A 253 27.08 8.84 -32.93
CA SER A 253 26.81 9.97 -33.82
C SER A 253 27.87 11.07 -33.66
N PRO A 254 28.25 11.79 -34.75
CA PRO A 254 29.12 12.96 -34.65
C PRO A 254 28.51 14.11 -33.83
N LEU A 255 27.19 14.09 -33.62
CA LEU A 255 26.44 15.05 -32.81
C LEU A 255 26.19 14.57 -31.37
N ALA A 256 26.63 13.36 -31.02
CA ALA A 256 26.46 12.80 -29.68
C ALA A 256 27.19 13.64 -28.63
N TYR A 257 26.63 13.69 -27.41
CA TYR A 257 27.30 14.32 -26.30
C TYR A 257 28.66 13.67 -26.01
N LYS A 258 29.73 14.45 -26.05
CA LYS A 258 31.13 13.98 -25.94
C LYS A 258 31.64 13.85 -24.49
N GLY A 259 30.82 14.19 -23.51
CA GLY A 259 31.19 14.04 -22.10
C GLY A 259 31.02 12.60 -21.59
N GLN A 260 31.18 12.43 -20.28
CA GLN A 260 30.97 11.15 -19.60
C GLN A 260 29.50 10.73 -19.71
N TRP A 261 29.25 9.49 -20.12
CA TRP A 261 27.91 8.90 -20.14
C TRP A 261 27.64 8.18 -18.82
N TYR A 262 26.37 8.07 -18.45
CA TYR A 262 25.99 7.47 -17.18
C TYR A 262 24.78 6.54 -17.33
N SER A 263 24.87 5.34 -16.74
CA SER A 263 23.71 4.56 -16.32
C SER A 263 23.41 4.84 -14.84
N SER A 264 22.27 4.39 -14.32
CA SER A 264 21.86 4.68 -12.94
C SER A 264 21.53 3.43 -12.13
N HIS A 265 21.99 3.42 -10.88
CA HIS A 265 21.38 2.58 -9.85
C HIS A 265 19.98 3.10 -9.53
N HIS A 266 19.07 2.18 -9.19
CA HIS A 266 17.79 2.56 -8.63
C HIS A 266 17.97 3.00 -7.17
N VAL A 267 18.44 2.11 -6.30
CA VAL A 267 18.53 2.33 -4.85
C VAL A 267 19.97 2.30 -4.38
N VAL A 268 20.33 3.26 -3.53
CA VAL A 268 21.59 3.25 -2.81
C VAL A 268 21.32 3.44 -1.33
N ASN A 269 21.80 2.49 -0.53
CA ASN A 269 21.87 2.60 0.91
C ASN A 269 23.18 3.28 1.30
N LEU A 270 23.07 4.42 1.96
CA LEU A 270 24.20 5.20 2.47
C LEU A 270 24.33 5.04 3.98
N ASP A 271 25.54 5.25 4.50
CA ASP A 271 25.74 5.47 5.93
C ASP A 271 25.24 6.88 6.31
N PRO A 272 24.28 7.01 7.26
CA PRO A 272 23.78 8.32 7.68
C PRO A 272 24.84 9.24 8.28
N LYS A 273 25.96 8.71 8.80
CA LYS A 273 27.00 9.46 9.52
C LYS A 273 27.98 10.17 8.60
N ASP A 274 28.26 9.63 7.41
CA ASP A 274 29.25 10.20 6.49
C ASP A 274 28.84 10.19 5.01
N GLY A 275 27.71 9.56 4.66
CA GLY A 275 27.20 9.44 3.30
C GLY A 275 28.01 8.49 2.41
N SER A 276 28.81 7.60 2.99
CA SER A 276 29.48 6.51 2.28
C SER A 276 28.48 5.47 1.77
N ILE A 277 28.81 4.81 0.65
CA ILE A 277 27.93 3.81 0.05
C ILE A 277 28.10 2.49 0.81
N LYS A 278 27.01 2.01 1.44
CA LYS A 278 26.96 0.67 2.03
C LYS A 278 26.60 -0.38 0.98
N ARG A 279 25.59 -0.11 0.17
CA ARG A 279 25.11 -1.02 -0.89
C ARG A 279 24.32 -0.27 -1.94
N ALA A 280 24.51 -0.63 -3.21
CA ALA A 280 23.60 -0.27 -4.29
C ALA A 280 22.84 -1.51 -4.76
N PHE A 281 21.54 -1.36 -5.06
CA PHE A 281 20.68 -2.47 -5.46
C PHE A 281 19.45 -1.96 -6.23
N THR A 282 18.64 -2.88 -6.76
CA THR A 282 17.42 -2.54 -7.48
C THR A 282 16.15 -2.88 -6.70
N ALA A 283 15.16 -1.99 -6.80
CA ALA A 283 13.82 -2.18 -6.23
C ALA A 283 12.73 -2.40 -7.28
N GLN A 284 12.98 -2.09 -8.55
CA GLN A 284 12.00 -2.17 -9.64
C GLN A 284 12.63 -2.56 -10.99
N GLY A 285 13.95 -2.63 -11.09
CA GLY A 285 14.65 -3.14 -12.28
C GLY A 285 14.84 -4.65 -12.23
N ASP A 286 15.44 -5.18 -13.29
CA ASP A 286 15.72 -6.60 -13.48
C ASP A 286 16.80 -7.13 -12.52
N SER A 287 17.90 -6.39 -12.33
CA SER A 287 18.99 -6.76 -11.42
C SER A 287 19.69 -5.56 -10.78
N ASP A 288 20.51 -5.80 -9.74
CA ASP A 288 21.26 -4.74 -9.04
C ASP A 288 22.22 -3.97 -9.99
N THR A 289 22.63 -4.61 -11.08
CA THR A 289 23.52 -4.04 -12.11
C THR A 289 22.77 -3.58 -13.37
N SER A 290 21.48 -3.88 -13.50
CA SER A 290 20.69 -3.46 -14.66
C SER A 290 20.37 -1.96 -14.62
N THR A 291 19.94 -1.44 -15.77
CA THR A 291 19.48 -0.09 -15.93
C THR A 291 17.98 -0.07 -16.21
N TRP A 292 17.22 0.05 -15.12
CA TRP A 292 15.79 0.27 -15.16
C TRP A 292 15.46 1.59 -15.89
N ALA A 293 14.66 1.50 -16.96
CA ALA A 293 14.51 2.60 -17.91
C ALA A 293 13.86 3.84 -17.31
N ARG A 294 12.87 3.69 -16.43
CA ARG A 294 12.22 4.81 -15.75
C ARG A 294 13.13 5.47 -14.71
N GLY A 295 13.95 4.70 -14.01
CA GLY A 295 14.98 5.25 -13.12
C GLY A 295 16.01 6.09 -13.86
N GLN A 296 16.42 5.65 -15.05
CA GLN A 296 17.26 6.45 -15.95
C GLN A 296 16.54 7.73 -16.38
N ALA A 297 15.27 7.65 -16.77
CA ALA A 297 14.47 8.80 -17.17
C ALA A 297 14.29 9.84 -16.05
N TRP A 298 14.08 9.40 -14.80
CA TRP A 298 14.02 10.29 -13.64
C TRP A 298 15.33 11.06 -13.43
N GLY A 299 16.48 10.39 -13.56
CA GLY A 299 17.77 11.06 -13.50
C GLY A 299 17.95 12.11 -14.61
N ILE A 300 17.56 11.79 -15.85
CA ILE A 300 17.61 12.75 -16.97
C ILE A 300 16.81 14.01 -16.64
N LEU A 301 15.53 13.85 -16.28
CA LEU A 301 14.64 14.97 -15.98
C LEU A 301 15.10 15.75 -14.74
N GLY A 302 15.38 15.07 -13.64
CA GLY A 302 15.70 15.71 -12.36
C GLY A 302 17.02 16.49 -12.39
N TYR A 303 18.06 15.98 -13.06
CA TYR A 303 19.30 16.76 -13.24
C TYR A 303 19.12 17.95 -14.18
N ALA A 304 18.31 17.82 -15.23
CA ALA A 304 17.98 18.94 -16.12
C ALA A 304 17.25 20.05 -15.35
N GLN A 305 16.24 19.70 -14.55
CA GLN A 305 15.53 20.64 -13.67
C GLN A 305 16.48 21.27 -12.65
N THR A 306 17.33 20.49 -11.99
CA THR A 306 18.33 20.99 -11.03
C THR A 306 19.26 22.02 -11.68
N TYR A 307 19.72 21.78 -12.92
CA TYR A 307 20.47 22.80 -13.67
C TYR A 307 19.64 24.05 -13.93
N MET A 308 18.36 23.92 -14.26
CA MET A 308 17.52 25.09 -14.52
C MET A 308 17.39 26.02 -13.31
N TRP A 309 17.43 25.47 -12.10
CA TRP A 309 17.42 26.23 -10.85
C TRP A 309 18.80 26.79 -10.48
N THR A 310 19.83 25.96 -10.56
CA THR A 310 21.17 26.27 -9.99
C THR A 310 22.13 26.92 -10.99
N LYS A 311 21.92 26.66 -12.28
CA LYS A 311 22.86 26.95 -13.38
C LYS A 311 24.23 26.29 -13.21
N ASP A 312 24.37 25.32 -12.30
CA ASP A 312 25.61 24.55 -12.14
C ASP A 312 25.71 23.51 -13.25
N VAL A 313 26.63 23.77 -14.19
CA VAL A 313 26.83 22.99 -15.42
C VAL A 313 27.10 21.50 -15.16
N LYS A 314 27.58 21.10 -13.98
CA LYS A 314 27.80 19.67 -13.68
C LYS A 314 26.51 18.86 -13.75
N PHE A 315 25.38 19.45 -13.38
CA PHE A 315 24.07 18.79 -13.45
C PHE A 315 23.58 18.67 -14.90
N LEU A 316 23.82 19.69 -15.74
CA LEU A 316 23.52 19.61 -17.17
C LEU A 316 24.37 18.53 -17.86
N GLN A 317 25.65 18.43 -17.51
CA GLN A 317 26.55 17.41 -18.03
C GLN A 317 26.09 15.99 -17.64
N ALA A 318 25.70 15.78 -16.38
CA ALA A 318 25.16 14.51 -15.92
C ALA A 318 23.87 14.15 -16.67
N SER A 319 22.91 15.09 -16.77
CA SER A 319 21.66 14.90 -17.50
C SER A 319 21.89 14.56 -18.97
N ALA A 320 22.78 15.29 -19.66
CA ALA A 320 23.13 15.02 -21.05
C ALA A 320 23.81 13.65 -21.24
N GLY A 321 24.71 13.27 -20.33
CA GLY A 321 25.36 11.95 -20.34
C GLY A 321 24.39 10.80 -20.11
N MET A 322 23.41 10.97 -19.22
CA MET A 322 22.34 9.99 -18.99
C MET A 322 21.40 9.89 -20.19
N ALA A 323 21.07 11.02 -20.82
CA ALA A 323 20.22 11.07 -22.01
C ALA A 323 20.89 10.39 -23.20
N GLU A 324 22.18 10.61 -23.40
CA GLU A 324 22.94 9.97 -24.48
C GLU A 324 23.05 8.45 -24.28
N TYR A 325 23.27 7.99 -23.05
CA TYR A 325 23.19 6.56 -22.72
C TYR A 325 21.80 5.98 -23.05
N PHE A 326 20.73 6.66 -22.64
CA PHE A 326 19.35 6.23 -22.91
C PHE A 326 19.07 6.10 -24.41
N LEU A 327 19.49 7.08 -25.22
CA LEU A 327 19.36 7.04 -26.68
C LEU A 327 20.17 5.90 -27.28
N CYS A 328 21.41 5.70 -26.83
CA CYS A 328 22.22 4.57 -27.27
C CYS A 328 21.54 3.23 -26.96
N ARG A 329 20.91 3.08 -25.79
CA ARG A 329 20.17 1.87 -25.43
C ARG A 329 18.98 1.64 -26.35
N LEU A 330 18.19 2.68 -26.66
CA LEU A 330 17.09 2.60 -27.64
C LEU A 330 17.58 2.17 -29.02
N GLU A 331 18.67 2.77 -29.51
CA GLU A 331 19.28 2.44 -30.80
C GLU A 331 19.76 0.98 -30.83
N SER A 332 20.36 0.50 -29.74
CA SER A 332 20.93 -0.84 -29.62
C SER A 332 19.94 -1.96 -29.26
N CYS A 333 18.66 -1.64 -29.06
CA CYS A 333 17.64 -2.64 -28.75
C CYS A 333 17.54 -3.73 -29.84
N PRO A 334 17.21 -4.98 -29.48
CA PRO A 334 17.07 -6.08 -30.43
C PRO A 334 16.04 -5.76 -31.54
N PRO A 335 16.19 -6.28 -32.77
CA PRO A 335 15.27 -5.98 -33.89
C PRO A 335 13.79 -6.25 -33.62
N MET A 336 13.45 -7.14 -32.67
CA MET A 336 12.06 -7.46 -32.30
C MET A 336 11.28 -6.28 -31.70
N VAL A 337 11.94 -5.18 -31.34
CA VAL A 337 11.28 -3.97 -30.83
C VAL A 337 10.72 -3.07 -31.94
N ASP A 338 11.09 -3.36 -33.19
CA ASP A 338 10.58 -2.70 -34.37
C ASP A 338 9.18 -3.23 -34.68
N ALA A 339 8.16 -2.37 -34.63
CA ALA A 339 6.82 -2.67 -35.10
C ALA A 339 6.77 -2.66 -36.63
N GLU A 340 6.10 -3.64 -37.24
CA GLU A 340 5.70 -3.60 -38.65
C GLU A 340 4.64 -2.51 -38.84
N THR A 341 5.05 -1.26 -39.01
CA THR A 341 4.11 -0.17 -39.28
C THR A 341 3.62 -0.27 -40.72
N GLY A 342 2.39 -0.75 -40.91
CA GLY A 342 1.67 -0.80 -42.19
C GLY A 342 1.23 0.57 -42.75
N GLN A 343 2.05 1.61 -42.64
CA GLN A 343 1.82 2.90 -43.31
C GLN A 343 3.04 3.29 -44.14
N GLU A 344 2.97 3.04 -45.44
CA GLU A 344 3.80 3.71 -46.44
C GLU A 344 3.49 5.21 -46.42
N THR A 345 4.37 6.01 -45.82
CA THR A 345 4.35 7.46 -46.02
C THR A 345 5.00 7.80 -47.36
N THR A 346 4.20 8.04 -48.38
CA THR A 346 4.64 8.63 -49.66
C THR A 346 4.96 10.11 -49.46
N VAL A 347 6.19 10.44 -49.05
CA VAL A 347 6.75 11.79 -49.26
C VAL A 347 8.21 11.65 -49.67
N ASP A 348 8.49 12.04 -50.91
CA ASP A 348 9.81 12.08 -51.53
C ASP A 348 10.81 12.91 -50.71
N SER A 349 11.57 12.25 -49.83
CA SER A 349 12.88 12.67 -49.38
C SER A 349 13.56 11.47 -48.70
N ALA A 350 14.81 11.20 -49.11
CA ALA A 350 15.75 10.15 -48.66
C ALA A 350 15.31 9.18 -47.53
N PRO A 351 15.48 7.85 -47.71
CA PRO A 351 14.88 6.84 -46.84
C PRO A 351 15.58 6.78 -45.47
N ALA A 352 15.08 7.53 -44.50
CA ALA A 352 15.25 7.15 -43.09
C ALA A 352 14.23 6.04 -42.81
N LYS A 353 14.69 4.79 -42.70
CA LYS A 353 13.86 3.66 -42.26
C LYS A 353 13.41 3.90 -40.81
N HIS A 354 12.30 4.62 -40.62
CA HIS A 354 11.64 4.69 -39.32
C HIS A 354 10.96 3.35 -39.07
N HIS A 355 11.63 2.48 -38.32
CA HIS A 355 11.03 1.29 -37.76
C HIS A 355 10.21 1.75 -36.55
N GLY A 356 8.88 1.74 -36.65
CA GLY A 356 8.01 2.26 -35.58
C GLY A 356 8.23 1.52 -34.27
N GLY A 357 8.08 2.20 -33.14
CA GLY A 357 8.13 1.57 -31.81
C GLY A 357 9.51 1.43 -31.18
N ARG A 358 10.62 1.53 -31.95
CA ARG A 358 11.99 1.45 -31.41
C ARG A 358 12.30 2.49 -30.35
N CYS A 359 11.76 3.71 -30.47
CA CYS A 359 12.02 4.78 -29.51
C CYS A 359 11.15 4.69 -28.23
N VAL A 360 10.30 3.68 -28.11
CA VAL A 360 9.67 3.32 -26.81
C VAL A 360 10.71 2.51 -26.02
N PRO A 361 11.04 2.80 -24.76
CA PRO A 361 12.04 2.00 -24.06
C PRO A 361 11.48 0.64 -23.64
N LEU A 362 12.36 -0.36 -23.53
CA LEU A 362 12.11 -1.54 -22.71
C LEU A 362 11.91 -1.10 -21.25
N TRP A 363 11.17 -1.88 -20.47
CA TRP A 363 10.96 -1.58 -19.04
C TRP A 363 12.27 -1.53 -18.24
N ASP A 364 13.20 -2.42 -18.58
CA ASP A 364 14.60 -2.43 -18.15
C ASP A 364 15.47 -2.71 -19.38
N PHE A 365 16.53 -1.94 -19.56
CA PHE A 365 17.36 -2.05 -20.75
C PHE A 365 18.19 -3.33 -20.79
N ASP A 366 18.51 -3.94 -19.65
CA ASP A 366 19.36 -5.12 -19.54
C ASP A 366 18.58 -6.42 -19.29
N ALA A 367 17.24 -6.36 -19.23
CA ALA A 367 16.41 -7.55 -19.07
C ALA A 367 16.63 -8.54 -20.24
N PRO A 368 16.76 -9.84 -19.98
CA PRO A 368 17.08 -10.83 -21.01
C PRO A 368 15.92 -11.03 -22.00
N ASP A 369 16.29 -11.23 -23.28
CA ASP A 369 15.37 -11.65 -24.33
C ASP A 369 14.84 -13.06 -24.01
N ARG A 370 13.55 -13.19 -23.70
CA ARG A 370 12.91 -14.49 -23.46
C ARG A 370 12.12 -14.92 -24.70
N GLU A 371 12.21 -16.20 -25.06
CA GLU A 371 11.74 -16.84 -26.30
C GLU A 371 10.23 -16.73 -26.62
N SER A 372 9.44 -15.99 -25.81
CA SER A 372 7.97 -15.91 -25.90
C SER A 372 7.43 -14.59 -26.46
N GLY A 373 8.13 -13.93 -27.38
CA GLY A 373 7.54 -12.99 -28.34
C GLY A 373 6.99 -11.65 -27.84
N SER A 374 7.11 -11.27 -26.55
CA SER A 374 6.85 -9.89 -26.12
C SER A 374 7.86 -9.40 -25.08
N CYS A 375 8.53 -8.29 -25.42
CA CYS A 375 9.41 -7.58 -24.49
C CYS A 375 8.61 -6.43 -23.84
N PRO A 376 8.40 -6.41 -22.51
CA PRO A 376 7.62 -5.36 -21.87
C PRO A 376 8.23 -3.98 -22.14
N ARG A 377 7.40 -3.06 -22.63
CA ARG A 377 7.76 -1.67 -22.92
C ARG A 377 7.37 -0.78 -21.75
N ASP A 378 7.99 0.38 -21.63
CA ASP A 378 7.61 1.39 -20.64
C ASP A 378 7.37 2.76 -21.28
N SER A 379 6.11 3.03 -21.63
CA SER A 379 5.72 4.30 -22.22
C SER A 379 5.97 5.49 -21.28
N SER A 380 5.95 5.28 -19.96
CA SER A 380 6.18 6.32 -18.97
C SER A 380 7.64 6.78 -18.95
N ALA A 381 8.61 5.84 -19.01
CA ALA A 381 10.02 6.15 -19.11
C ALA A 381 10.34 7.00 -20.36
N GLY A 382 9.74 6.67 -21.50
CA GLY A 382 9.89 7.44 -22.74
C GLY A 382 9.38 8.88 -22.59
N ALA A 383 8.19 9.06 -22.03
CA ALA A 383 7.60 10.39 -21.84
C ALA A 383 8.42 11.27 -20.89
N ILE A 384 8.91 10.69 -19.78
CA ILE A 384 9.76 11.39 -18.80
C ILE A 384 11.10 11.79 -19.44
N ALA A 385 11.76 10.86 -20.15
CA ALA A 385 13.03 11.12 -20.81
C ALA A 385 12.91 12.20 -21.89
N ALA A 386 11.85 12.16 -22.71
CA ALA A 386 11.58 13.19 -23.71
C ALA A 386 11.39 14.57 -23.07
N ASN A 387 10.66 14.66 -21.96
CA ASN A 387 10.51 15.92 -21.22
C ASN A 387 11.87 16.45 -20.72
N GLY A 388 12.69 15.59 -20.11
CA GLY A 388 14.04 15.96 -19.67
C GLY A 388 14.93 16.43 -20.83
N MET A 389 14.89 15.77 -21.98
CA MET A 389 15.63 16.15 -23.18
C MET A 389 15.18 17.49 -23.77
N LEU A 390 13.91 17.86 -23.66
CA LEU A 390 13.44 19.20 -24.04
C LEU A 390 14.03 20.28 -23.12
N ILE A 391 14.14 20.01 -21.81
CA ILE A 391 14.78 20.93 -20.86
C ILE A 391 16.29 21.03 -21.13
N ILE A 392 16.96 19.91 -21.39
CA ILE A 392 18.38 19.89 -21.81
C ILE A 392 18.58 20.73 -23.07
N SER A 393 17.71 20.56 -24.07
CA SER A 393 17.77 21.34 -25.32
C SER A 393 17.65 22.84 -25.06
N GLN A 394 16.69 23.26 -24.25
CA GLN A 394 16.52 24.67 -23.88
C GLN A 394 17.76 25.22 -23.15
N ALA A 395 18.31 24.44 -22.22
CA ALA A 395 19.52 24.79 -21.48
C ALA A 395 20.74 24.95 -22.41
N LEU A 396 20.93 24.02 -23.34
CA LEU A 396 22.05 24.04 -24.29
C LEU A 396 21.93 25.17 -25.31
N LEU A 397 20.73 25.48 -25.81
CA LEU A 397 20.49 26.66 -26.65
C LEU A 397 20.90 27.95 -25.93
N ALA A 398 20.54 28.09 -24.65
CA ALA A 398 20.93 29.25 -23.86
C ALA A 398 22.45 29.38 -23.66
N LEU A 399 23.19 28.27 -23.78
CA LEU A 399 24.66 28.24 -23.72
C LEU A 399 25.33 28.33 -25.11
N GLY A 400 24.55 28.40 -26.20
CA GLY A 400 25.07 28.47 -27.58
C GLY A 400 25.52 27.12 -28.16
N HIS A 401 25.01 26.00 -27.64
CA HIS A 401 25.31 24.65 -28.15
C HIS A 401 24.20 24.15 -29.08
N ASP A 402 23.99 24.86 -30.18
CA ASP A 402 22.83 24.69 -31.08
C ASP A 402 22.70 23.28 -31.64
N LYS A 403 23.83 22.66 -32.04
CA LYS A 403 23.85 21.33 -32.65
C LYS A 403 23.40 20.24 -31.66
N LEU A 404 23.98 20.26 -30.46
CA LEU A 404 23.64 19.29 -29.42
C LEU A 404 22.22 19.53 -28.87
N ALA A 405 21.82 20.80 -28.76
CA ALA A 405 20.47 21.14 -28.37
C ALA A 405 19.43 20.63 -29.38
N LEU A 406 19.73 20.75 -30.68
CA LEU A 406 18.89 20.22 -31.73
C LEU A 406 18.80 18.69 -31.66
N ARG A 407 19.90 17.98 -31.41
CA ARG A 407 19.89 16.52 -31.20
C ARG A 407 18.87 16.12 -30.14
N PHE A 408 19.00 16.64 -28.92
CA PHE A 408 18.09 16.26 -27.84
C PHE A 408 16.64 16.67 -28.11
N ARG A 409 16.42 17.80 -28.78
CA ARG A 409 15.06 18.21 -29.20
C ARG A 409 14.46 17.23 -30.21
N THR A 410 15.21 16.86 -31.22
CA THR A 410 14.76 15.92 -32.27
C THR A 410 14.48 14.57 -31.65
N SER A 411 15.41 14.03 -30.85
CA SER A 411 15.21 12.76 -30.13
C SER A 411 13.99 12.78 -29.21
N ALA A 412 13.76 13.87 -28.47
CA ALA A 412 12.57 14.00 -27.64
C ALA A 412 11.27 13.93 -28.47
N VAL A 413 11.23 14.62 -29.61
CA VAL A 413 10.07 14.59 -30.50
C VAL A 413 9.87 13.21 -31.13
N ASP A 414 10.96 12.54 -31.52
CA ASP A 414 10.88 11.20 -32.11
C ASP A 414 10.41 10.15 -31.08
N ILE A 415 10.88 10.23 -29.83
CA ILE A 415 10.36 9.40 -28.73
C ILE A 415 8.86 9.61 -28.56
N VAL A 416 8.39 10.86 -28.48
CA VAL A 416 6.96 11.13 -28.30
C VAL A 416 6.14 10.70 -29.52
N ARG A 417 6.66 10.87 -30.73
CA ARG A 417 6.01 10.39 -31.96
C ARG A 417 5.84 8.88 -31.92
N ASP A 418 6.89 8.13 -31.60
CA ASP A 418 6.84 6.68 -31.50
C ASP A 418 5.94 6.21 -30.36
N LEU A 419 5.90 6.92 -29.22
CA LEU A 419 4.96 6.65 -28.14
C LEU A 419 3.50 6.80 -28.61
N LEU A 420 3.19 7.83 -29.40
CA LEU A 420 1.85 8.00 -29.96
C LEU A 420 1.52 6.93 -30.99
N ASN A 421 2.50 6.51 -31.79
CA ASN A 421 2.29 5.46 -32.80
C ASN A 421 2.12 4.07 -32.18
N PHE A 422 2.84 3.78 -31.09
CA PHE A 422 2.89 2.44 -30.49
C PHE A 422 1.98 2.28 -29.27
N ALA A 423 2.01 3.25 -28.35
CA ALA A 423 1.40 3.13 -27.03
C ALA A 423 0.07 3.88 -26.89
N LEU A 424 -0.33 4.73 -27.84
CA LEU A 424 -1.64 5.39 -27.76
C LEU A 424 -2.76 4.36 -27.78
N ALA A 425 -3.68 4.46 -26.82
CA ALA A 425 -4.84 3.57 -26.79
C ALA A 425 -5.73 3.79 -28.04
N SER A 426 -6.01 2.71 -28.76
CA SER A 426 -6.83 2.69 -29.98
C SER A 426 -8.29 3.06 -29.70
N GLU A 427 -8.79 2.72 -28.52
CA GLU A 427 -10.13 2.98 -28.03
C GLU A 427 -10.28 4.50 -27.75
N LYS A 428 -10.87 5.26 -28.68
CA LYS A 428 -11.01 6.72 -28.56
C LYS A 428 -12.28 7.14 -27.81
N ALA A 429 -12.25 8.32 -27.21
CA ALA A 429 -13.42 8.97 -26.61
C ALA A 429 -13.77 10.29 -27.30
N THR A 430 -15.04 10.70 -27.21
CA THR A 430 -15.54 12.01 -27.68
C THR A 430 -16.26 12.74 -26.55
N LEU A 431 -16.39 14.05 -26.70
CA LEU A 431 -17.03 14.95 -25.74
C LEU A 431 -18.29 15.56 -26.38
N ALA A 432 -19.45 15.27 -25.80
CA ALA A 432 -20.72 15.85 -26.22
C ALA A 432 -21.16 16.93 -25.21
N SER A 433 -21.68 18.05 -25.70
CA SER A 433 -22.35 19.06 -24.86
C SER A 433 -23.85 18.82 -24.87
N THR A 434 -24.49 18.82 -23.69
CA THR A 434 -25.95 18.81 -23.57
C THR A 434 -26.52 20.21 -23.81
N ALA A 435 -27.85 20.31 -23.99
CA ALA A 435 -28.55 21.59 -24.18
C ALA A 435 -28.38 22.56 -22.99
N ASP A 436 -28.12 22.01 -21.80
CA ASP A 436 -27.89 22.74 -20.55
C ASP A 436 -26.42 23.18 -20.37
N GLY A 437 -25.55 22.88 -21.34
CA GLY A 437 -24.13 23.25 -21.32
C GLY A 437 -23.24 22.34 -20.46
N VAL A 438 -23.74 21.18 -20.04
CA VAL A 438 -22.99 20.13 -19.34
C VAL A 438 -22.28 19.24 -20.35
N PHE A 439 -21.03 18.87 -20.08
CA PHE A 439 -20.27 17.96 -20.94
C PHE A 439 -20.44 16.50 -20.50
N GLU A 440 -20.56 15.61 -21.47
CA GLU A 440 -20.56 14.16 -21.28
C GLU A 440 -19.51 13.52 -22.19
N SER A 441 -18.72 12.61 -21.63
CA SER A 441 -17.75 11.83 -22.40
C SER A 441 -18.33 10.48 -22.78
N ARG A 442 -18.13 10.06 -24.03
CA ARG A 442 -18.61 8.78 -24.56
C ARG A 442 -17.50 8.08 -25.33
N ASP A 443 -17.60 6.76 -25.46
CA ASP A 443 -16.72 6.02 -26.38
C ASP A 443 -17.02 6.47 -27.81
N ALA A 444 -15.98 6.74 -28.59
CA ALA A 444 -16.12 7.14 -30.00
C ALA A 444 -16.78 6.03 -30.81
N VAL A 445 -16.45 4.78 -30.48
CA VAL A 445 -17.14 3.56 -30.94
C VAL A 445 -17.75 2.89 -29.70
N PRO A 446 -19.08 2.73 -29.63
CA PRO A 446 -19.71 2.11 -28.46
C PRO A 446 -19.15 0.71 -28.16
N GLY A 447 -18.68 0.51 -26.93
CA GLY A 447 -18.12 -0.77 -26.45
C GLY A 447 -16.60 -0.92 -26.61
N GLU A 448 -15.94 -0.06 -27.38
CA GLU A 448 -14.47 0.01 -27.42
C GLU A 448 -13.98 0.96 -26.32
N HIS A 449 -13.67 0.40 -25.14
CA HIS A 449 -13.39 1.15 -23.93
C HIS A 449 -11.96 0.99 -23.42
N TYR A 450 -11.29 2.12 -23.15
CA TYR A 450 -10.02 2.18 -22.40
C TYR A 450 -9.79 3.58 -21.81
N GLU A 451 -9.71 3.72 -20.49
CA GLU A 451 -9.63 5.01 -19.79
C GLU A 451 -8.28 5.70 -19.90
N ALA A 452 -7.16 4.97 -19.91
CA ALA A 452 -5.85 5.59 -20.00
C ALA A 452 -5.55 6.13 -21.41
N ILE A 453 -4.70 7.17 -21.46
CA ILE A 453 -4.25 7.78 -22.72
C ILE A 453 -3.25 6.86 -23.42
N LEU A 454 -2.25 6.39 -22.69
CA LEU A 454 -1.20 5.50 -23.18
C LEU A 454 -1.31 4.13 -22.50
N LYS A 455 -1.04 3.07 -23.26
CA LYS A 455 -0.83 1.69 -22.81
C LYS A 455 0.65 1.48 -22.44
N HIS A 456 0.96 0.32 -21.86
CA HIS A 456 2.33 -0.13 -21.57
C HIS A 456 3.13 0.75 -20.58
N GLY A 457 2.48 1.44 -19.64
CA GLY A 457 3.19 2.08 -18.52
C GLY A 457 3.49 1.04 -17.43
N THR A 458 4.72 0.97 -16.92
CA THR A 458 5.12 -0.09 -15.97
C THR A 458 5.52 0.44 -14.59
N ALA A 459 4.61 1.15 -13.90
CA ALA A 459 4.92 1.83 -12.63
C ALA A 459 5.33 0.90 -11.46
N ASN A 460 4.85 -0.35 -11.44
CA ASN A 460 5.19 -1.40 -10.47
C ASN A 460 4.56 -2.77 -10.77
N ASN A 461 3.81 -2.88 -11.88
CA ASN A 461 2.92 -4.01 -12.14
C ASN A 461 3.36 -4.81 -13.38
N ASN A 462 4.68 -4.95 -13.56
CA ASN A 462 5.23 -5.91 -14.49
C ASN A 462 5.45 -7.23 -13.73
N GLN A 463 5.02 -8.36 -14.30
CA GLN A 463 5.25 -9.71 -13.79
C GLN A 463 6.74 -10.04 -13.56
N HIS A 464 7.65 -9.27 -14.17
CA HIS A 464 9.10 -9.45 -14.06
C HIS A 464 9.82 -8.44 -13.15
N ALA A 465 9.12 -7.46 -12.58
CA ALA A 465 9.73 -6.49 -11.67
C ALA A 465 9.92 -7.09 -10.27
N MET A 466 11.04 -6.79 -9.61
CA MET A 466 11.27 -7.23 -8.23
C MET A 466 10.32 -6.53 -7.24
N LYS A 467 9.23 -7.20 -6.84
CA LYS A 467 8.23 -6.62 -5.91
C LYS A 467 8.75 -6.55 -4.47
N SER A 468 8.34 -5.51 -3.74
CA SER A 468 8.59 -5.33 -2.30
C SER A 468 7.89 -6.43 -1.51
N LEU A 469 8.58 -7.08 -0.57
CA LEU A 469 8.03 -8.14 0.29
C LEU A 469 7.39 -7.58 1.56
N CYS A 470 6.87 -6.35 1.53
CA CYS A 470 6.35 -5.74 2.75
C CYS A 470 4.92 -6.18 3.08
N SER A 471 4.77 -7.49 3.28
CA SER A 471 3.91 -8.10 4.28
C SER A 471 4.48 -9.51 4.53
N GLN A 472 4.55 -9.89 5.80
CA GLN A 472 4.91 -11.22 6.34
C GLN A 472 6.37 -11.45 6.80
N GLN A 473 6.47 -11.94 8.04
CA GLN A 473 7.68 -12.20 8.83
C GLN A 473 8.45 -13.44 8.35
N PRO A 474 9.76 -13.60 8.68
CA PRO A 474 10.58 -14.70 8.17
C PRO A 474 10.67 -15.89 9.14
N HIS A 475 10.52 -17.11 8.61
CA HIS A 475 11.15 -18.30 9.18
C HIS A 475 11.98 -19.07 8.15
N SER A 476 13.06 -19.65 8.67
CA SER A 476 14.25 -20.20 8.02
C SER A 476 14.02 -21.60 7.43
N THR A 477 14.47 -21.80 6.18
CA THR A 477 15.47 -22.80 5.71
C THR A 477 15.37 -22.97 4.18
N LYS A 478 16.49 -22.94 3.45
CA LYS A 478 16.55 -23.18 1.98
C LYS A 478 16.23 -24.65 1.66
N PRO A 479 15.38 -24.94 0.66
CA PRO A 479 15.91 -25.48 -0.62
C PRO A 479 15.10 -25.12 -1.89
N ALA A 480 15.79 -25.15 -3.05
CA ALA A 480 15.32 -25.01 -4.44
C ALA A 480 14.46 -23.76 -4.81
N ALA A 481 14.56 -23.28 -6.05
CA ALA A 481 13.81 -22.10 -6.49
C ALA A 481 12.29 -22.33 -6.33
N PRO A 482 11.56 -21.52 -5.53
CA PRO A 482 10.14 -21.74 -5.34
C PRO A 482 9.40 -21.42 -6.64
N VAL A 483 8.44 -22.28 -6.97
CA VAL A 483 7.41 -21.99 -7.95
C VAL A 483 6.59 -20.82 -7.38
N GLU A 484 6.57 -19.68 -8.09
CA GLU A 484 5.83 -18.50 -7.65
C GLU A 484 4.37 -18.61 -8.17
N TYR A 485 3.40 -18.19 -7.38
CA TYR A 485 1.97 -18.28 -7.70
C TYR A 485 1.32 -16.90 -7.66
N GLU A 486 0.25 -16.70 -8.46
CA GLU A 486 -0.54 -15.48 -8.43
C GLU A 486 -1.23 -15.30 -7.07
N HIS A 487 -1.30 -14.06 -6.59
CA HIS A 487 -1.96 -13.74 -5.33
C HIS A 487 -3.45 -13.56 -5.56
N VAL A 488 -4.27 -14.28 -4.78
CA VAL A 488 -5.72 -14.16 -4.78
C VAL A 488 -6.15 -13.44 -3.50
N ASP A 489 -6.83 -12.31 -3.65
CA ASP A 489 -7.31 -11.53 -2.52
C ASP A 489 -8.36 -12.32 -1.70
N GLY A 490 -8.32 -12.22 -0.37
CA GLY A 490 -9.19 -12.97 0.53
C GLY A 490 -8.91 -14.49 0.64
N ALA A 491 -7.88 -15.00 -0.03
CA ALA A 491 -7.45 -16.41 0.03
C ALA A 491 -6.02 -16.56 0.61
N GLU A 492 -5.68 -17.80 0.97
CA GLU A 492 -4.36 -18.16 1.50
C GLU A 492 -3.28 -18.15 0.41
N SER A 493 -2.02 -17.98 0.81
CA SER A 493 -0.91 -18.00 -0.14
C SER A 493 -0.72 -19.40 -0.74
N LEU A 494 -0.81 -19.49 -2.06
CA LEU A 494 -0.51 -20.70 -2.81
C LEU A 494 0.93 -21.21 -2.60
N SER A 495 1.86 -20.33 -2.21
CA SER A 495 3.25 -20.69 -1.93
C SER A 495 3.43 -21.50 -0.64
N ASP A 496 2.43 -21.48 0.25
CA ASP A 496 2.45 -22.24 1.50
C ASP A 496 1.92 -23.68 1.31
N TYR A 497 1.46 -24.03 0.11
CA TYR A 497 1.14 -25.41 -0.28
C TYR A 497 2.40 -26.17 -0.68
N ARG A 498 3.19 -26.54 0.32
CA ARG A 498 4.48 -27.23 0.20
C ARG A 498 4.58 -28.34 1.24
N PRO A 499 5.53 -29.28 1.15
CA PRO A 499 5.80 -30.21 2.25
C PRO A 499 5.99 -29.47 3.58
N GLY A 500 5.22 -29.84 4.60
CA GLY A 500 5.13 -29.13 5.88
C GLY A 500 4.04 -28.05 5.97
N GLY A 501 3.54 -27.54 4.84
CA GLY A 501 2.56 -26.45 4.76
C GLY A 501 1.09 -26.90 4.68
N TYR A 502 0.24 -26.20 3.92
CA TYR A 502 -1.21 -26.44 3.86
C TYR A 502 -1.60 -27.73 3.13
N HIS A 503 -2.81 -28.24 3.39
CA HIS A 503 -3.41 -29.36 2.67
C HIS A 503 -4.31 -28.85 1.52
N PRO A 504 -4.12 -29.28 0.26
CA PRO A 504 -5.02 -28.90 -0.84
C PRO A 504 -6.43 -29.45 -0.61
N ILE A 505 -7.44 -28.57 -0.58
CA ILE A 505 -8.85 -28.92 -0.36
C ILE A 505 -9.71 -28.23 -1.42
N HIS A 506 -10.68 -28.95 -1.96
CA HIS A 506 -11.66 -28.47 -2.93
C HIS A 506 -13.09 -28.49 -2.36
N ILE A 507 -13.96 -27.66 -2.91
CA ILE A 507 -15.40 -27.73 -2.64
C ILE A 507 -15.92 -29.11 -3.07
N ASP A 508 -16.80 -29.69 -2.25
CA ASP A 508 -17.34 -31.04 -2.35
C ASP A 508 -16.41 -32.20 -1.99
N ASP A 509 -15.17 -31.92 -1.57
CA ASP A 509 -14.29 -32.96 -0.99
C ASP A 509 -14.92 -33.57 0.26
N ARG A 510 -14.68 -34.87 0.47
CA ARG A 510 -15.14 -35.61 1.65
C ARG A 510 -13.98 -35.89 2.60
N LEU A 511 -13.85 -35.05 3.63
CA LEU A 511 -12.88 -35.24 4.70
C LEU A 511 -13.39 -36.31 5.67
N ASP A 512 -12.50 -37.21 6.10
CA ASP A 512 -12.85 -38.39 6.92
C ASP A 512 -14.06 -39.19 6.38
N ARG A 513 -14.25 -39.22 5.05
CA ARG A 513 -15.35 -39.91 4.35
C ARG A 513 -16.78 -39.45 4.67
N ARG A 514 -16.98 -38.51 5.60
CA ARG A 514 -18.31 -38.06 6.06
C ARG A 514 -18.53 -36.56 6.05
N TYR A 515 -17.47 -35.76 6.02
CA TYR A 515 -17.56 -34.31 6.04
C TYR A 515 -17.40 -33.76 4.63
N ARG A 516 -18.51 -33.41 3.99
CA ARG A 516 -18.49 -32.79 2.66
C ARG A 516 -18.21 -31.29 2.79
N VAL A 517 -17.12 -30.82 2.19
CA VAL A 517 -16.73 -29.39 2.18
C VAL A 517 -17.75 -28.59 1.37
N VAL A 518 -18.25 -27.50 1.96
CA VAL A 518 -19.28 -26.63 1.38
C VAL A 518 -18.72 -25.25 1.05
N HIS A 519 -17.95 -24.65 1.95
CA HIS A 519 -17.35 -23.32 1.73
C HIS A 519 -16.09 -23.17 2.58
N LYS A 520 -15.27 -22.18 2.28
CA LYS A 520 -14.20 -21.72 3.17
C LYS A 520 -14.70 -20.66 4.16
N LEU A 521 -14.27 -20.75 5.43
CA LEU A 521 -14.58 -19.80 6.49
C LEU A 521 -13.43 -18.85 6.80
N GLY A 522 -12.18 -19.26 6.54
CA GLY A 522 -11.02 -18.42 6.81
C GLY A 522 -9.71 -19.17 6.64
N HIS A 523 -8.61 -18.45 6.85
CA HIS A 523 -7.27 -19.03 6.94
C HIS A 523 -6.42 -18.17 7.87
N GLY A 524 -5.40 -18.79 8.47
CA GLY A 524 -4.36 -18.11 9.25
C GLY A 524 -3.01 -18.75 8.95
N THR A 525 -1.93 -18.26 9.54
CA THR A 525 -0.55 -18.66 9.22
C THR A 525 -0.29 -20.18 9.31
N PHE A 526 -1.02 -20.89 10.17
CA PHE A 526 -0.80 -22.31 10.45
C PHE A 526 -2.00 -23.21 10.14
N SER A 527 -3.08 -22.67 9.56
CA SER A 527 -4.27 -23.49 9.26
C SER A 527 -5.23 -22.85 8.25
N THR A 528 -6.04 -23.69 7.62
CA THR A 528 -7.24 -23.25 6.88
C THR A 528 -8.50 -23.72 7.61
N VAL A 529 -9.59 -22.97 7.50
CA VAL A 529 -10.86 -23.30 8.16
C VAL A 529 -11.97 -23.41 7.13
N TRP A 530 -12.64 -24.56 7.11
CA TRP A 530 -13.65 -24.91 6.12
C TRP A 530 -15.00 -25.19 6.77
N LEU A 531 -16.06 -24.69 6.16
CA LEU A 531 -17.42 -25.10 6.45
C LEU A 531 -17.70 -26.42 5.72
N ALA A 532 -18.10 -27.44 6.47
CA ALA A 532 -18.49 -28.72 5.92
C ALA A 532 -19.85 -29.15 6.47
N ILE A 533 -20.57 -29.98 5.72
CA ILE A 533 -21.75 -30.68 6.22
C ILE A 533 -21.37 -32.11 6.58
N ASN A 534 -21.71 -32.52 7.79
CA ASN A 534 -21.62 -33.92 8.19
C ASN A 534 -22.78 -34.67 7.55
N GLU A 535 -22.49 -35.54 6.57
CA GLU A 535 -23.52 -36.27 5.80
C GLU A 535 -24.29 -37.30 6.66
N GLU A 536 -23.75 -37.73 7.81
CA GLU A 536 -24.44 -38.67 8.73
C GLU A 536 -25.48 -37.97 9.61
N THR A 537 -25.21 -36.72 10.02
CA THR A 537 -26.05 -35.98 10.96
C THR A 537 -26.79 -34.80 10.33
N SER A 538 -26.45 -34.46 9.09
CA SER A 538 -26.94 -33.29 8.34
C SER A 538 -26.70 -31.96 9.06
N LYS A 539 -25.62 -31.87 9.85
CA LYS A 539 -25.23 -30.65 10.58
C LYS A 539 -24.00 -30.00 9.96
N TYR A 540 -23.97 -28.67 9.96
CA TYR A 540 -22.79 -27.92 9.54
C TYR A 540 -21.76 -27.85 10.65
N VAL A 541 -20.50 -28.02 10.27
CA VAL A 541 -19.34 -27.99 11.15
C VAL A 541 -18.24 -27.12 10.54
N ALA A 542 -17.40 -26.53 11.39
CA ALA A 542 -16.17 -25.88 10.99
C ALA A 542 -15.01 -26.86 11.18
N ILE A 543 -14.22 -27.09 10.14
CA ILE A 543 -13.07 -27.98 10.15
C ILE A 543 -11.83 -27.12 9.99
N LYS A 544 -11.05 -26.99 11.06
CA LYS A 544 -9.72 -26.36 11.03
C LYS A 544 -8.71 -27.42 10.64
N VAL A 545 -8.02 -27.20 9.53
CA VAL A 545 -6.98 -28.10 8.99
C VAL A 545 -5.63 -27.42 9.18
N GLY A 546 -4.81 -27.97 10.08
CA GLY A 546 -3.47 -27.47 10.35
C GLY A 546 -2.49 -27.71 9.21
N THR A 547 -1.43 -26.90 9.15
CA THR A 547 -0.26 -27.21 8.32
C THR A 547 0.37 -28.54 8.78
N ALA A 548 1.06 -29.23 7.89
CA ALA A 548 1.63 -30.54 8.21
C ALA A 548 2.73 -30.51 9.28
N ASP A 549 3.32 -29.34 9.53
CA ASP A 549 4.28 -29.08 10.60
C ASP A 549 3.65 -28.57 11.91
N ALA A 550 2.33 -28.38 11.95
CA ALA A 550 1.63 -27.88 13.13
C ALA A 550 1.65 -28.89 14.30
N SER A 551 1.74 -28.34 15.52
CA SER A 551 1.71 -29.13 16.75
C SER A 551 0.30 -29.58 17.14
N ARG A 552 0.17 -30.73 17.81
CA ARG A 552 -1.08 -31.27 18.41
C ARG A 552 -1.62 -30.47 19.60
N THR A 553 -0.87 -29.47 20.05
CA THR A 553 -1.12 -28.75 21.29
C THR A 553 -2.54 -28.18 21.40
N GLU A 554 -3.12 -27.65 20.31
CA GLU A 554 -4.44 -27.00 20.34
C GLU A 554 -5.57 -27.96 20.71
N ILE A 555 -5.58 -29.15 20.12
CA ILE A 555 -6.62 -30.17 20.36
C ILE A 555 -6.57 -30.60 21.83
N ASP A 556 -5.36 -30.89 22.34
CA ASP A 556 -5.17 -31.29 23.74
C ASP A 556 -5.61 -30.20 24.71
N ILE A 557 -5.32 -28.93 24.41
CA ILE A 557 -5.73 -27.80 25.24
C ILE A 557 -7.24 -27.65 25.22
N LEU A 558 -7.87 -27.64 24.04
CA LEU A 558 -9.31 -27.49 23.90
C LEU A 558 -10.06 -28.63 24.59
N SER A 559 -9.65 -29.88 24.39
CA SER A 559 -10.23 -31.04 25.08
C SER A 559 -10.16 -30.89 26.59
N ARG A 560 -9.01 -30.48 27.15
CA ARG A 560 -8.86 -30.24 28.60
C ARG A 560 -9.74 -29.08 29.09
N LEU A 561 -9.87 -28.00 28.32
CA LEU A 561 -10.75 -26.88 28.66
C LEU A 561 -12.22 -27.31 28.65
N THR A 562 -12.64 -28.12 27.68
CA THR A 562 -14.01 -28.65 27.58
C THR A 562 -14.33 -29.64 28.68
N GLU A 563 -13.46 -30.63 28.95
CA GLU A 563 -13.65 -31.66 29.99
C GLU A 563 -13.77 -31.07 31.39
N SER A 564 -13.02 -30.01 31.66
CA SER A 564 -12.89 -29.43 32.98
C SER A 564 -13.85 -28.28 33.24
N ALA A 565 -14.75 -28.02 32.30
CA ALA A 565 -15.85 -27.06 32.43
C ALA A 565 -17.04 -27.62 33.25
N VAL A 566 -16.93 -28.85 33.76
CA VAL A 566 -17.87 -29.52 34.67
C VAL A 566 -17.92 -28.75 36.01
N GLY A 567 -18.77 -27.72 36.06
CA GLY A 567 -18.89 -26.78 37.18
C GLY A 567 -19.26 -25.36 36.75
N TYR A 568 -18.98 -25.00 35.49
CA TYR A 568 -19.38 -23.74 34.89
C TYR A 568 -20.78 -23.81 34.29
N SER A 569 -21.46 -22.67 34.20
CA SER A 569 -22.76 -22.54 33.54
C SER A 569 -22.65 -22.86 32.04
N GLU A 570 -23.75 -23.29 31.42
CA GLU A 570 -23.79 -23.58 29.98
C GLU A 570 -23.30 -22.40 29.12
N HIS A 571 -23.60 -21.17 29.55
CA HIS A 571 -23.15 -19.95 28.88
C HIS A 571 -21.63 -19.77 28.96
N GLU A 572 -21.01 -20.06 30.10
CA GLU A 572 -19.55 -19.97 30.25
C GLU A 572 -18.81 -21.04 29.46
N ARG A 573 -19.35 -22.28 29.43
CA ARG A 573 -18.77 -23.36 28.60
C ARG A 573 -18.74 -23.00 27.12
N SER A 574 -19.73 -22.23 26.69
CA SER A 574 -19.88 -21.82 25.30
C SER A 574 -18.94 -20.68 24.87
N LEU A 575 -18.14 -20.13 25.80
CA LEU A 575 -17.13 -19.10 25.50
C LEU A 575 -15.87 -19.67 24.84
N ILE A 576 -15.64 -20.98 24.93
CA ILE A 576 -14.56 -21.71 24.26
C ILE A 576 -15.18 -22.65 23.21
N PRO A 577 -14.56 -22.81 22.03
CA PRO A 577 -15.03 -23.75 21.02
C PRO A 577 -15.16 -25.17 21.58
N ASN A 578 -16.31 -25.80 21.35
CA ASN A 578 -16.50 -27.19 21.68
C ASN A 578 -15.91 -28.07 20.57
N VAL A 579 -15.05 -29.01 20.95
CA VAL A 579 -14.50 -30.02 20.04
C VAL A 579 -15.57 -31.07 19.78
N LEU A 580 -16.05 -31.15 18.54
CA LEU A 580 -17.04 -32.14 18.12
C LEU A 580 -16.39 -33.44 17.68
N ASP A 581 -15.23 -33.32 17.04
CA ASP A 581 -14.46 -34.44 16.48
C ASP A 581 -13.02 -33.99 16.17
N HIS A 582 -12.11 -34.95 16.01
CA HIS A 582 -10.77 -34.72 15.49
C HIS A 582 -10.29 -35.92 14.70
N PHE A 583 -9.54 -35.68 13.64
CA PHE A 583 -8.97 -36.73 12.79
C PHE A 583 -7.71 -36.23 12.07
N ASP A 584 -6.97 -37.13 11.44
CA ASP A 584 -5.78 -36.80 10.65
C ASP A 584 -6.06 -37.04 9.17
N ILE A 585 -5.56 -36.16 8.30
CA ILE A 585 -5.55 -36.34 6.84
C ILE A 585 -4.11 -36.53 6.36
N SER A 586 -3.84 -37.63 5.68
CA SER A 586 -2.59 -37.82 4.95
C SER A 586 -2.72 -37.24 3.54
N GLY A 587 -1.90 -36.24 3.25
CA GLY A 587 -1.87 -35.55 1.98
C GLY A 587 -0.49 -35.48 1.33
N PRO A 588 -0.41 -34.87 0.14
CA PRO A 588 0.85 -34.71 -0.60
C PRO A 588 1.89 -33.85 0.14
N ASN A 589 1.43 -32.97 1.04
CA ASN A 589 2.28 -32.06 1.80
C ASN A 589 2.62 -32.57 3.21
N GLY A 590 2.12 -33.75 3.61
CA GLY A 590 2.36 -34.36 4.92
C GLY A 590 1.06 -34.81 5.60
N ASN A 591 1.13 -35.00 6.92
CA ASN A 591 -0.02 -35.36 7.74
C ASN A 591 -0.57 -34.11 8.41
N HIS A 592 -1.85 -33.84 8.19
CA HIS A 592 -2.53 -32.64 8.63
C HIS A 592 -3.55 -33.00 9.72
N GLN A 593 -3.48 -32.31 10.85
CA GLN A 593 -4.44 -32.50 11.92
C GLN A 593 -5.69 -31.67 11.66
N CYS A 594 -6.83 -32.30 11.81
CA CYS A 594 -8.13 -31.69 11.60
C CYS A 594 -8.89 -31.64 12.91
N LEU A 595 -9.35 -30.44 13.25
CA LEU A 595 -10.17 -30.17 14.42
C LEU A 595 -11.56 -29.74 13.96
N VAL A 596 -12.59 -30.42 14.44
CA VAL A 596 -13.98 -30.13 14.08
C VAL A 596 -14.68 -29.42 15.23
N THR A 597 -15.23 -28.24 14.98
CA THR A 597 -15.99 -27.43 15.94
C THR A 597 -17.32 -26.97 15.36
N VAL A 598 -18.15 -26.35 16.21
CA VAL A 598 -19.33 -25.62 15.74
C VAL A 598 -18.87 -24.39 14.93
N PRO A 599 -19.51 -24.06 13.79
CA PRO A 599 -19.18 -22.85 13.04
C PRO A 599 -19.42 -21.58 13.86
N ALA A 600 -18.44 -20.69 13.84
CA ALA A 600 -18.61 -19.31 14.30
C ALA A 600 -19.15 -18.43 13.17
N ARG A 601 -19.61 -17.24 13.52
CA ARG A 601 -20.09 -16.24 12.56
C ARG A 601 -18.90 -15.54 11.89
N GLY A 602 -18.30 -14.56 12.55
CA GLY A 602 -17.10 -13.85 12.06
C GLY A 602 -16.33 -13.27 13.24
N SER A 603 -15.11 -12.81 13.00
CA SER A 603 -14.30 -12.19 14.06
C SER A 603 -14.87 -10.83 14.47
N LEU A 604 -14.47 -10.33 15.64
CA LEU A 604 -14.81 -8.97 16.05
C LEU A 604 -14.04 -7.91 15.24
N GLN A 605 -12.88 -8.26 14.69
CA GLN A 605 -12.12 -7.40 13.79
C GLN A 605 -12.92 -7.15 12.50
N ASP A 606 -13.33 -8.24 11.86
CA ASP A 606 -14.22 -8.25 10.69
C ASP A 606 -15.46 -7.38 10.92
N ALA A 607 -16.13 -7.56 12.06
CA ALA A 607 -17.34 -6.81 12.38
C ALA A 607 -17.11 -5.29 12.45
N ARG A 608 -15.93 -4.86 12.93
CA ARG A 608 -15.55 -3.45 13.01
C ARG A 608 -15.16 -2.88 11.65
N GLU A 609 -14.43 -3.65 10.83
CA GLU A 609 -14.03 -3.25 9.48
C GLU A 609 -15.24 -3.12 8.55
N ALA A 610 -16.23 -3.99 8.71
CA ALA A 610 -17.50 -3.89 8.00
C ALA A 610 -18.37 -2.69 8.41
N SER A 611 -18.05 -2.02 9.53
CA SER A 611 -18.78 -0.86 10.03
C SER A 611 -18.06 0.45 9.71
N GLY A 612 -18.72 1.39 9.03
CA GLY A 612 -18.18 2.74 8.81
C GLY A 612 -17.95 3.58 10.08
N SER A 613 -18.22 3.05 11.28
CA SER A 613 -17.89 3.69 12.56
C SER A 613 -16.85 2.92 13.37
N SER A 614 -16.65 1.63 13.08
CA SER A 614 -15.83 0.69 13.87
C SER A 614 -16.17 0.61 15.37
N LEU A 615 -17.34 1.14 15.77
CA LEU A 615 -17.84 1.14 17.16
C LEU A 615 -18.88 0.06 17.37
N PHE A 616 -18.92 -0.49 18.59
CA PHE A 616 -20.05 -1.27 19.09
C PHE A 616 -20.98 -0.38 19.91
N GLN A 617 -22.27 -0.75 19.96
CA GLN A 617 -23.21 -0.20 20.94
C GLN A 617 -22.63 -0.38 22.35
N LEU A 618 -22.84 0.60 23.24
CA LEU A 618 -22.09 0.65 24.50
C LEU A 618 -22.35 -0.59 25.38
N ASP A 619 -23.62 -0.99 25.53
CA ASP A 619 -23.99 -2.22 26.25
C ASP A 619 -23.43 -3.49 25.58
N VAL A 620 -23.29 -3.50 24.25
CA VAL A 620 -22.70 -4.62 23.51
C VAL A 620 -21.20 -4.70 23.80
N ALA A 621 -20.48 -3.58 23.73
CA ALA A 621 -19.07 -3.51 24.07
C ALA A 621 -18.80 -3.97 25.50
N ARG A 622 -19.59 -3.49 26.48
CA ARG A 622 -19.55 -3.91 27.89
C ARG A 622 -19.77 -5.42 28.03
N SER A 623 -20.77 -5.97 27.35
CA SER A 623 -21.08 -7.40 27.38
C SER A 623 -19.97 -8.26 26.76
N LEU A 624 -19.42 -7.84 25.62
CA LEU A 624 -18.31 -8.54 24.95
C LEU A 624 -17.04 -8.51 25.81
N ALA A 625 -16.73 -7.37 26.43
CA ALA A 625 -15.60 -7.25 27.36
C ALA A 625 -15.74 -8.20 28.55
N ALA A 626 -16.91 -8.26 29.18
CA ALA A 626 -17.18 -9.20 30.28
C ALA A 626 -17.02 -10.66 29.85
N GLN A 627 -17.57 -11.04 28.70
CA GLN A 627 -17.44 -12.39 28.15
C GLN A 627 -15.99 -12.75 27.84
N LEU A 628 -15.21 -11.81 27.30
CA LEU A 628 -13.79 -12.02 27.02
C LEU A 628 -12.99 -12.26 28.31
N VAL A 629 -13.21 -11.45 29.35
CA VAL A 629 -12.55 -11.64 30.66
C VAL A 629 -12.93 -13.01 31.26
N LEU A 630 -14.20 -13.42 31.14
CA LEU A 630 -14.64 -14.74 31.58
C LEU A 630 -13.97 -15.87 30.77
N ALA A 631 -13.87 -15.73 29.44
CA ALA A 631 -13.21 -16.70 28.57
C ALA A 631 -11.72 -16.87 28.94
N VAL A 632 -11.00 -15.76 29.11
CA VAL A 632 -9.59 -15.78 29.54
C VAL A 632 -9.46 -16.37 30.95
N SER A 633 -10.43 -16.12 31.85
CA SER A 633 -10.46 -16.73 33.18
C SER A 633 -10.55 -18.26 33.12
N LEU A 634 -11.33 -18.82 32.19
CA LEU A 634 -11.39 -20.25 31.96
C LEU A 634 -10.03 -20.81 31.52
N VAL A 635 -9.38 -20.17 30.55
CA VAL A 635 -8.06 -20.57 30.04
C VAL A 635 -7.00 -20.51 31.15
N HIS A 636 -6.93 -19.39 31.88
CA HIS A 636 -5.99 -19.17 32.99
C HIS A 636 -6.26 -20.09 34.19
N SER A 637 -7.50 -20.49 34.44
CA SER A 637 -7.85 -21.42 35.54
C SER A 637 -7.18 -22.80 35.41
N LYS A 638 -6.83 -23.18 34.19
CA LYS A 638 -6.09 -24.41 33.88
C LYS A 638 -4.58 -24.19 33.77
N GLY A 639 -4.14 -22.94 33.95
CA GLY A 639 -2.75 -22.53 33.90
C GLY A 639 -2.24 -22.24 32.49
N TYR A 640 -3.11 -22.21 31.48
CA TYR A 640 -2.73 -21.84 30.12
C TYR A 640 -2.78 -20.32 29.96
N ALA A 641 -1.83 -19.78 29.20
CA ALA A 641 -1.94 -18.48 28.56
C ALA A 641 -2.37 -18.70 27.10
N HIS A 642 -3.27 -17.87 26.60
CA HIS A 642 -3.69 -17.86 25.20
C HIS A 642 -2.52 -17.45 24.30
N GLY A 643 -1.80 -16.39 24.67
CA GLY A 643 -0.55 -15.98 24.03
C GLY A 643 -0.69 -15.32 22.65
N ASP A 644 -1.92 -15.04 22.20
CA ASP A 644 -2.26 -14.36 20.95
C ASP A 644 -3.66 -13.69 20.99
N LEU A 645 -3.91 -12.89 22.02
CA LEU A 645 -5.19 -12.21 22.21
C LEU A 645 -5.29 -10.94 21.34
N HIS A 646 -6.18 -10.96 20.36
CA HIS A 646 -6.59 -9.80 19.56
C HIS A 646 -8.00 -10.00 18.96
N LEU A 647 -8.60 -8.96 18.40
CA LEU A 647 -9.99 -9.00 17.88
C LEU A 647 -10.21 -10.00 16.73
N GLY A 648 -9.16 -10.40 16.01
CA GLY A 648 -9.22 -11.39 14.94
C GLY A 648 -9.41 -12.83 15.44
N ASN A 649 -8.96 -13.11 16.67
CA ASN A 649 -9.12 -14.42 17.32
C ASN A 649 -10.35 -14.49 18.25
N ILE A 650 -11.19 -13.44 18.25
CA ILE A 650 -12.41 -13.36 19.05
C ILE A 650 -13.59 -13.36 18.10
N PHE A 651 -14.46 -14.36 18.20
CA PHE A 651 -15.53 -14.60 17.25
C PHE A 651 -16.91 -14.38 17.86
N LEU A 652 -17.88 -14.06 17.00
CA LEU A 652 -19.29 -14.08 17.35
C LEU A 652 -19.90 -15.46 17.07
N ARG A 653 -20.80 -15.90 17.93
CA ARG A 653 -21.63 -17.08 17.65
C ARG A 653 -22.69 -16.75 16.60
N LEU A 654 -23.07 -17.75 15.83
CA LEU A 654 -24.22 -17.65 14.93
C LEU A 654 -25.52 -17.45 15.73
N PRO A 655 -26.42 -16.55 15.29
CA PRO A 655 -27.70 -16.31 15.97
C PRO A 655 -28.67 -17.49 15.83
N SER A 656 -28.53 -18.29 14.78
CA SER A 656 -29.28 -19.52 14.55
C SER A 656 -28.36 -20.59 13.94
N PRO A 657 -28.59 -21.89 14.21
CA PRO A 657 -27.85 -22.96 13.56
C PRO A 657 -28.06 -22.93 12.04
N LEU A 658 -26.98 -23.12 11.27
CA LEU A 658 -27.03 -23.24 9.81
C LEU A 658 -27.75 -24.51 9.36
N ASP A 659 -27.89 -25.50 10.24
CA ASP A 659 -28.49 -26.83 9.99
C ASP A 659 -29.93 -26.78 9.42
N LYS A 660 -30.59 -25.62 9.50
CA LYS A 660 -31.93 -25.41 8.91
C LYS A 660 -31.89 -25.07 7.42
N LEU A 661 -30.72 -24.73 6.88
CA LEU A 661 -30.52 -24.33 5.50
C LEU A 661 -29.99 -25.51 4.68
N SER A 662 -30.66 -25.81 3.57
CA SER A 662 -30.01 -26.60 2.52
C SER A 662 -28.80 -25.84 1.95
N ILE A 663 -27.86 -26.55 1.32
CA ILE A 663 -26.67 -25.94 0.72
C ILE A 663 -27.06 -24.82 -0.28
N GLN A 664 -28.10 -25.04 -1.09
CA GLN A 664 -28.57 -24.03 -2.05
C GLN A 664 -29.12 -22.77 -1.35
N GLN A 665 -29.82 -22.95 -0.23
CA GLN A 665 -30.32 -21.81 0.56
C GLN A 665 -29.17 -21.07 1.24
N LEU A 666 -28.16 -21.79 1.74
CA LEU A 666 -26.95 -21.21 2.30
C LEU A 666 -26.25 -20.34 1.26
N TYR A 667 -26.04 -20.86 0.05
CA TYR A 667 -25.46 -20.11 -1.06
C TYR A 667 -26.31 -18.92 -1.51
N THR A 668 -27.64 -19.07 -1.53
CA THR A 668 -28.56 -17.95 -1.85
C THR A 668 -28.44 -16.83 -0.82
N GLN A 669 -28.20 -17.18 0.44
CA GLN A 669 -28.15 -16.22 1.54
C GLN A 669 -26.77 -15.57 1.73
N TYR A 670 -25.68 -16.32 1.51
CA TYR A 670 -24.32 -15.89 1.87
C TYR A 670 -23.33 -15.85 0.68
N GLY A 671 -23.76 -16.25 -0.51
CA GLY A 671 -22.91 -16.35 -1.70
C GLY A 671 -22.48 -17.79 -1.99
N GLU A 672 -22.28 -18.09 -3.28
CA GLU A 672 -21.64 -19.33 -3.73
C GLU A 672 -20.11 -19.20 -3.60
N PRO A 673 -19.39 -20.31 -3.35
CA PRO A 673 -17.93 -20.28 -3.25
C PRO A 673 -17.30 -19.94 -4.61
N GLU A 674 -16.67 -18.77 -4.66
CA GLU A 674 -15.86 -18.33 -5.80
C GLU A 674 -14.60 -19.19 -5.91
N ARG A 675 -14.37 -19.76 -7.10
CA ARG A 675 -13.28 -20.72 -7.35
C ARG A 675 -12.21 -20.04 -8.19
N GLU A 676 -11.23 -19.47 -7.51
CA GLU A 676 -10.15 -18.72 -8.15
C GLU A 676 -9.02 -19.67 -8.57
N PRO A 677 -8.68 -19.76 -9.86
CA PRO A 677 -7.73 -20.76 -10.35
C PRO A 677 -6.33 -20.55 -9.75
N ALA A 678 -5.67 -21.65 -9.39
CA ALA A 678 -4.29 -21.60 -8.94
C ALA A 678 -3.37 -21.41 -10.16
N ILE A 679 -2.81 -20.21 -10.32
CA ILE A 679 -1.98 -19.86 -11.48
C ILE A 679 -0.50 -19.81 -11.05
N CYS A 680 0.33 -20.62 -11.71
CA CYS A 680 1.77 -20.63 -11.54
C CYS A 680 2.41 -19.51 -12.38
N LEU A 681 3.06 -18.54 -11.74
CA LEU A 681 3.77 -17.45 -12.40
C LEU A 681 4.93 -18.03 -13.24
N GLY A 682 4.78 -17.99 -14.56
CA GLY A 682 5.71 -18.58 -15.53
C GLY A 682 5.12 -19.66 -16.44
N THR A 683 3.93 -20.19 -16.13
CA THR A 683 3.17 -21.10 -17.00
C THR A 683 1.68 -20.82 -16.92
N ILE A 684 1.01 -20.65 -18.07
CA ILE A 684 -0.46 -20.43 -18.17
C ILE A 684 -1.27 -21.70 -17.77
N ALA A 685 -0.60 -22.75 -17.28
CA ALA A 685 -1.23 -24.01 -16.90
C ALA A 685 -1.36 -24.12 -15.38
N ALA A 686 -2.47 -24.71 -14.93
CA ALA A 686 -2.66 -25.08 -13.53
C ALA A 686 -1.48 -25.92 -13.00
N PRO A 687 -1.10 -25.79 -11.72
CA PRO A 687 0.00 -26.54 -11.15
C PRO A 687 -0.22 -28.04 -11.35
N LYS A 688 0.74 -28.71 -11.98
CA LYS A 688 0.77 -30.18 -12.08
C LYS A 688 1.24 -30.87 -10.79
N ASN A 689 1.58 -30.08 -9.76
CA ASN A 689 2.02 -30.58 -8.48
C ASN A 689 0.78 -30.97 -7.65
N PRO A 690 0.61 -32.25 -7.26
CA PRO A 690 -0.51 -32.67 -6.41
C PRO A 690 -0.53 -31.95 -5.05
N GLY A 691 0.61 -31.38 -4.61
CA GLY A 691 0.72 -30.59 -3.39
C GLY A 691 -0.03 -29.25 -3.38
N VAL A 692 -0.49 -28.75 -4.53
CA VAL A 692 -1.15 -27.44 -4.65
C VAL A 692 -2.55 -27.64 -5.21
N PRO A 693 -3.60 -26.99 -4.65
CA PRO A 693 -4.95 -27.17 -5.16
C PRO A 693 -5.07 -26.53 -6.55
N SER A 694 -5.96 -27.06 -7.39
CA SER A 694 -6.24 -26.48 -8.72
C SER A 694 -6.89 -25.10 -8.69
N TYR A 695 -7.55 -24.74 -7.58
CA TYR A 695 -8.14 -23.44 -7.30
C TYR A 695 -8.14 -23.19 -5.79
N VAL A 696 -8.20 -21.93 -5.39
CA VAL A 696 -8.44 -21.49 -4.02
C VAL A 696 -9.82 -20.83 -3.92
N VAL A 697 -10.33 -20.70 -2.69
CA VAL A 697 -11.64 -20.14 -2.41
C VAL A 697 -11.47 -19.01 -1.40
N PRO A 698 -11.89 -17.77 -1.71
CA PRO A 698 -11.93 -16.69 -0.73
C PRO A 698 -12.86 -17.03 0.45
N ALA A 699 -12.58 -16.46 1.63
CA ALA A 699 -13.38 -16.73 2.82
C ALA A 699 -14.81 -16.16 2.70
N MET A 700 -15.82 -16.96 3.08
CA MET A 700 -17.21 -16.51 3.12
C MET A 700 -17.44 -15.45 4.21
N TRP A 701 -18.19 -14.41 3.88
CA TRP A 701 -18.66 -13.44 4.87
C TRP A 701 -19.93 -13.91 5.59
N LEU A 702 -19.79 -14.37 6.83
CA LEU A 702 -20.92 -14.67 7.73
C LEU A 702 -21.21 -13.53 8.74
N GLY A 703 -20.39 -12.48 8.76
CA GLY A 703 -20.33 -11.46 9.81
C GLY A 703 -21.53 -10.50 9.90
N THR A 704 -21.39 -9.48 10.75
CA THR A 704 -22.31 -8.35 10.87
C THR A 704 -21.53 -7.08 11.19
N GLN A 705 -22.11 -5.91 10.95
CA GLN A 705 -21.47 -4.64 11.30
C GLN A 705 -21.52 -4.41 12.81
N SER A 706 -20.40 -4.00 13.41
CA SER A 706 -20.25 -3.81 14.87
C SER A 706 -21.31 -2.87 15.47
N ASN A 707 -21.69 -1.81 14.76
CA ASN A 707 -22.65 -0.81 15.21
C ASN A 707 -24.11 -1.28 15.11
N ARG A 708 -24.38 -2.35 14.35
CA ARG A 708 -25.70 -2.97 14.19
C ARG A 708 -25.89 -4.20 15.07
N LEU A 709 -24.82 -4.72 15.67
CA LEU A 709 -24.88 -5.87 16.56
C LEU A 709 -25.78 -5.56 17.76
N THR A 710 -26.78 -6.39 17.98
CA THR A 710 -27.68 -6.25 19.13
C THR A 710 -27.11 -6.93 20.37
N LEU A 711 -27.62 -6.57 21.55
CA LEU A 711 -27.16 -7.17 22.81
C LEU A 711 -27.45 -8.67 22.89
N SER A 712 -28.54 -9.16 22.30
CA SER A 712 -28.87 -10.59 22.27
C SER A 712 -27.97 -11.39 21.33
N GLU A 713 -27.46 -10.77 20.26
CA GLU A 713 -26.51 -11.37 19.32
C GLU A 713 -25.05 -11.29 19.79
N ALA A 714 -24.74 -10.48 20.80
CA ALA A 714 -23.39 -10.31 21.35
C ALA A 714 -22.93 -11.53 22.16
N LYS A 715 -22.78 -12.68 21.50
CA LYS A 715 -22.32 -13.95 22.08
C LYS A 715 -20.91 -14.26 21.59
N LEU A 716 -19.94 -14.18 22.50
CA LEU A 716 -18.52 -14.31 22.19
C LEU A 716 -18.07 -15.77 22.24
N VAL A 717 -17.10 -16.11 21.39
CA VAL A 717 -16.32 -17.35 21.44
C VAL A 717 -14.84 -16.98 21.24
N LEU A 718 -13.98 -17.34 22.19
CA LEU A 718 -12.54 -17.14 22.10
C LEU A 718 -11.92 -18.30 21.31
N GLY A 719 -11.46 -18.03 20.10
CA GLY A 719 -10.91 -19.04 19.19
C GLY A 719 -9.38 -18.97 19.10
N ASP A 720 -8.84 -19.91 18.32
CA ASP A 720 -7.41 -20.08 18.02
C ASP A 720 -6.48 -20.23 19.23
N LEU A 721 -6.45 -21.45 19.79
CA LEU A 721 -5.51 -21.83 20.83
C LEU A 721 -4.25 -22.51 20.27
N GLY A 722 -3.96 -22.31 18.98
CA GLY A 722 -2.82 -22.92 18.27
C GLY A 722 -1.46 -22.61 18.92
N VAL A 723 -1.33 -21.42 19.50
CA VAL A 723 -0.11 -20.95 20.17
C VAL A 723 -0.24 -20.86 21.69
N ALA A 724 -1.37 -21.31 22.25
CA ALA A 724 -1.57 -21.32 23.69
C ALA A 724 -0.54 -22.23 24.38
N PHE A 725 -0.06 -21.80 25.54
CA PHE A 725 1.01 -22.49 26.25
C PHE A 725 0.79 -22.46 27.76
N ARG A 726 1.36 -23.43 28.46
CA ARG A 726 1.31 -23.49 29.92
C ARG A 726 2.69 -23.10 30.46
N PRO A 727 2.85 -21.95 31.14
CA PRO A 727 4.16 -21.53 31.65
C PRO A 727 4.85 -22.53 32.58
N SER A 728 4.08 -23.43 33.22
CA SER A 728 4.63 -24.51 34.06
C SER A 728 5.26 -25.65 33.27
N ASP A 729 4.82 -25.87 32.04
CA ASP A 729 5.17 -27.05 31.24
C ASP A 729 6.15 -26.67 30.11
N GLN A 730 6.05 -25.45 29.59
CA GLN A 730 6.89 -24.93 28.51
C GLN A 730 7.28 -23.48 28.77
N SER A 731 8.58 -23.19 28.68
CA SER A 731 9.09 -21.82 28.64
C SER A 731 8.93 -21.24 27.24
N ARG A 732 8.16 -20.17 27.11
CA ARG A 732 7.98 -19.42 25.86
C ARG A 732 8.43 -17.99 26.08
N THR A 733 9.43 -17.53 25.33
CA THR A 733 9.95 -16.15 25.46
C THR A 733 9.41 -15.22 24.37
N VAL A 734 8.88 -15.77 23.28
CA VAL A 734 8.36 -15.00 22.13
C VAL A 734 6.85 -14.81 22.27
N SER A 735 6.36 -13.59 21.97
CA SER A 735 4.94 -13.29 21.86
C SER A 735 4.50 -13.28 20.40
N TYR A 736 3.43 -14.03 20.08
CA TYR A 736 2.84 -14.07 18.73
C TYR A 736 1.77 -13.01 18.50
N THR A 737 1.33 -12.33 19.56
CA THR A 737 0.39 -11.19 19.49
C THR A 737 0.87 -10.13 18.49
N PRO A 738 -0.04 -9.52 17.71
CA PRO A 738 0.27 -8.35 16.89
C PRO A 738 0.91 -7.24 17.74
N LEU A 739 1.78 -6.44 17.11
CA LEU A 739 2.62 -5.45 17.80
C LEU A 739 1.84 -4.50 18.72
N VAL A 740 0.64 -4.07 18.30
CA VAL A 740 -0.22 -3.15 19.06
C VAL A 740 -0.80 -3.74 20.34
N TYR A 741 -0.82 -5.07 20.48
CA TYR A 741 -1.27 -5.80 21.68
C TYR A 741 -0.11 -6.43 22.45
N ARG A 742 1.12 -6.32 21.93
CA ARG A 742 2.28 -7.03 22.44
C ARG A 742 2.69 -6.44 23.80
N PRO A 743 2.88 -7.29 24.82
CA PRO A 743 3.31 -6.82 26.12
C PRO A 743 4.80 -6.42 26.10
N PRO A 744 5.19 -5.38 26.87
CA PRO A 744 6.53 -4.78 26.79
C PRO A 744 7.65 -5.74 27.20
N GLU A 745 7.40 -6.68 28.12
CA GLU A 745 8.40 -7.67 28.53
C GLU A 745 8.86 -8.57 27.37
N ALA A 746 8.04 -8.76 26.34
CA ALA A 746 8.44 -9.54 25.16
C ALA A 746 9.55 -8.85 24.35
N TYR A 747 9.70 -7.52 24.49
CA TYR A 747 10.76 -6.73 23.85
C TYR A 747 11.96 -6.53 24.80
N PHE A 748 11.70 -6.13 26.05
CA PHE A 748 12.76 -5.77 27.00
C PHE A 748 13.37 -6.95 27.75
N GLU A 749 12.68 -8.09 27.81
CA GLU A 749 13.15 -9.30 28.49
C GLU A 749 13.07 -10.53 27.57
N PRO A 750 13.77 -10.53 26.41
CA PRO A 750 13.60 -11.55 25.35
C PRO A 750 14.02 -12.98 25.75
N ILE A 751 14.69 -13.13 26.90
CA ILE A 751 15.08 -14.43 27.46
C ILE A 751 14.19 -14.85 28.64
N THR A 752 13.36 -13.96 29.17
CA THR A 752 12.44 -14.27 30.27
C THR A 752 11.19 -14.95 29.71
N PRO A 753 10.78 -16.09 30.27
CA PRO A 753 9.54 -16.74 29.84
C PRO A 753 8.31 -15.86 30.14
N LEU A 754 7.43 -15.74 29.14
CA LEU A 754 6.13 -15.10 29.26
C LEU A 754 5.26 -15.88 30.25
N THR A 755 4.38 -15.15 30.92
CA THR A 755 3.49 -15.69 31.95
C THR A 755 2.04 -15.40 31.61
N LEU A 756 1.11 -15.83 32.48
CA LEU A 756 -0.31 -15.45 32.35
C LEU A 756 -0.52 -13.93 32.35
N ALA A 757 0.40 -13.15 32.94
CA ALA A 757 0.33 -11.69 32.98
C ALA A 757 0.54 -11.03 31.60
N SER A 758 1.12 -11.75 30.64
CA SER A 758 1.28 -11.28 29.26
C SER A 758 -0.08 -11.21 28.56
N ASP A 759 -0.96 -12.19 28.78
CA ASP A 759 -2.36 -12.12 28.31
C ASP A 759 -3.14 -10.97 28.94
N ILE A 760 -2.88 -10.65 30.21
CA ILE A 760 -3.59 -9.56 30.92
C ILE A 760 -3.32 -8.21 30.26
N TRP A 761 -2.09 -7.99 29.76
CA TRP A 761 -1.76 -6.79 29.00
C TRP A 761 -2.56 -6.74 27.69
N SER A 762 -2.47 -7.78 26.87
CA SER A 762 -3.18 -7.84 25.58
C SER A 762 -4.70 -7.73 25.76
N LEU A 763 -5.25 -8.37 26.82
CA LEU A 763 -6.64 -8.24 27.22
C LEU A 763 -7.02 -6.79 27.55
N GLY A 764 -6.16 -6.04 28.24
CA GLY A 764 -6.37 -4.62 28.52
C GLY A 764 -6.48 -3.78 27.25
N CYS A 765 -5.59 -4.01 26.28
CA CYS A 765 -5.64 -3.36 24.97
C CYS A 765 -6.95 -3.67 24.23
N VAL A 766 -7.37 -4.94 24.21
CA VAL A 766 -8.62 -5.37 23.55
C VAL A 766 -9.86 -4.80 24.25
N VAL A 767 -9.89 -4.76 25.58
CA VAL A 767 -11.02 -4.18 26.35
C VAL A 767 -11.22 -2.70 26.01
N PHE A 768 -10.14 -1.93 25.91
CA PHE A 768 -10.23 -0.54 25.45
C PHE A 768 -10.77 -0.46 24.01
N GLU A 769 -10.24 -1.30 23.13
CA GLU A 769 -10.58 -1.28 21.71
C GLU A 769 -12.04 -1.68 21.42
N LEU A 770 -12.65 -2.54 22.25
CA LEU A 770 -14.09 -2.83 22.18
C LEU A 770 -14.95 -1.58 22.43
N LEU A 771 -14.45 -0.61 23.21
CA LEU A 771 -15.15 0.63 23.55
C LEU A 771 -14.85 1.76 22.57
N ALA A 772 -13.71 1.71 21.87
CA ALA A 772 -13.19 2.75 21.00
C ALA A 772 -13.35 2.45 19.51
N HIS A 773 -13.27 3.48 18.66
CA HIS A 773 -13.24 3.30 17.20
C HIS A 773 -11.82 2.94 16.65
N ARG A 774 -10.81 2.91 17.52
CA ARG A 774 -9.39 2.63 17.23
C ARG A 774 -8.75 1.80 18.33
N SER A 775 -7.62 1.17 18.03
CA SER A 775 -6.81 0.42 19.00
C SER A 775 -6.18 1.36 20.04
N LEU A 776 -5.93 0.86 21.27
CA LEU A 776 -5.35 1.66 22.35
C LEU A 776 -3.96 2.17 22.00
N ILE A 777 -3.14 1.35 21.35
CA ILE A 777 -1.85 1.72 20.78
C ILE A 777 -2.05 1.73 19.27
N ASP A 778 -1.79 2.86 18.62
CA ASP A 778 -2.08 3.02 17.21
C ASP A 778 -0.93 2.43 16.37
N GLY A 779 -1.29 1.56 15.42
CA GLY A 779 -0.39 0.86 14.51
C GLY A 779 -0.43 1.38 13.08
N LEU A 780 -1.00 2.56 12.83
CA LEU A 780 -1.13 3.13 11.48
C LEU A 780 0.23 3.29 10.77
N PHE A 781 0.46 2.40 9.78
CA PHE A 781 1.57 2.33 8.83
C PHE A 781 2.97 2.08 9.43
N MET A 782 3.50 0.86 9.23
CA MET A 782 4.92 0.49 9.40
C MET A 782 5.53 0.84 10.77
N VAL A 783 4.74 0.72 11.82
CA VAL A 783 5.15 1.07 13.19
C VAL A 783 6.19 0.06 13.70
N ARG A 784 7.33 0.58 14.16
CA ARG A 784 8.43 -0.22 14.74
C ARG A 784 8.19 -0.48 16.22
N GLU A 785 8.83 -1.49 16.78
CA GLU A 785 8.73 -1.83 18.21
C GLU A 785 9.02 -0.64 19.13
N ASP A 786 9.97 0.24 18.76
CA ASP A 786 10.28 1.45 19.53
C ASP A 786 9.17 2.51 19.50
N GLU A 787 8.39 2.61 18.42
CA GLU A 787 7.26 3.55 18.33
C GLU A 787 6.07 3.06 19.16
N ILE A 788 5.84 1.75 19.18
CA ILE A 788 4.91 1.11 20.11
C ILE A 788 5.35 1.41 21.54
N THR A 789 6.64 1.23 21.85
CA THR A 789 7.22 1.51 23.17
C THR A 789 7.02 2.96 23.59
N ALA A 790 7.25 3.92 22.69
CA ALA A 790 7.01 5.34 22.97
C ALA A 790 5.56 5.62 23.35
N GLN A 791 4.60 5.08 22.60
CA GLN A 791 3.18 5.21 22.94
C GLN A 791 2.81 4.54 24.27
N GLN A 792 3.45 3.41 24.62
CA GLN A 792 3.28 2.79 25.93
C GLN A 792 3.77 3.71 27.06
N VAL A 793 4.88 4.42 26.86
CA VAL A 793 5.40 5.42 27.80
C VAL A 793 4.48 6.64 27.91
N GLU A 794 3.88 7.12 26.81
CA GLU A 794 2.86 8.18 26.88
C GLU A 794 1.65 7.78 27.72
N LEU A 795 1.28 6.49 27.71
CA LEU A 795 0.14 5.96 28.46
C LEU A 795 0.46 5.73 29.94
N GLN A 796 1.58 5.08 30.25
CA GLN A 796 1.89 4.63 31.62
C GLN A 796 2.91 5.51 32.36
N GLY A 797 3.51 6.46 31.66
CA GLY A 797 4.67 7.19 32.17
C GLY A 797 5.96 6.36 32.07
N PRO A 798 7.04 6.81 32.73
CA PRO A 798 8.35 6.19 32.59
C PRO A 798 8.33 4.71 33.01
N MET A 799 8.97 3.87 32.20
CA MET A 799 9.11 2.44 32.46
C MET A 799 10.18 2.16 33.54
N PRO A 800 10.32 0.92 34.05
CA PRO A 800 11.36 0.57 35.02
C PRO A 800 12.76 1.00 34.58
N PRO A 801 13.63 1.47 35.50
CA PRO A 801 14.93 2.04 35.15
C PRO A 801 15.81 1.12 34.29
N GLU A 802 15.73 -0.20 34.49
CA GLU A 802 16.46 -1.18 33.69
C GLU A 802 15.98 -1.23 32.23
N TRP A 803 14.67 -1.17 32.00
CA TRP A 803 14.09 -1.16 30.65
C TRP A 803 14.31 0.20 30.00
N TRP A 804 14.17 1.29 30.78
CA TRP A 804 14.47 2.64 30.32
C TRP A 804 15.91 2.76 29.86
N ALA A 805 16.86 2.22 30.64
CA ALA A 805 18.28 2.19 30.31
C ALA A 805 18.57 1.35 29.05
N ALA A 806 17.89 0.21 28.90
CA ALA A 806 18.03 -0.68 27.75
C ALA A 806 17.39 -0.15 26.46
N TRP A 807 16.48 0.81 26.54
CA TRP A 807 15.85 1.41 25.37
C TRP A 807 16.78 2.41 24.66
N GLU A 808 17.65 1.91 23.79
CA GLU A 808 18.68 2.72 23.09
C GLU A 808 18.08 3.88 22.27
N LYS A 809 16.93 3.64 21.62
CA LYS A 809 16.28 4.62 20.74
C LYS A 809 15.39 5.62 21.47
N ARG A 810 15.31 5.58 22.80
CA ARG A 810 14.50 6.50 23.61
C ARG A 810 14.77 7.97 23.30
N ALA A 811 16.01 8.31 22.94
CA ALA A 811 16.46 9.67 22.64
C ALA A 811 15.73 10.33 21.45
N LYS A 812 15.00 9.55 20.63
CA LYS A 812 14.11 10.09 19.59
C LYS A 812 12.84 10.73 20.18
N TRP A 813 12.39 10.30 21.35
CA TRP A 813 11.14 10.76 21.97
C TRP A 813 11.34 11.46 23.32
N TYR A 814 12.40 11.15 24.05
CA TYR A 814 12.62 11.64 25.41
C TYR A 814 14.04 12.17 25.59
N ASP A 815 14.19 13.23 26.39
CA ASP A 815 15.49 13.75 26.82
C ASP A 815 16.13 12.85 27.90
N ASP A 816 17.38 13.15 28.29
CA ASP A 816 18.10 12.41 29.33
C ASP A 816 17.45 12.51 30.73
N ALA A 817 16.59 13.50 30.95
CA ALA A 817 15.80 13.67 32.17
C ALA A 817 14.44 12.93 32.12
N GLY A 818 14.10 12.31 30.99
CA GLY A 818 12.85 11.57 30.79
C GLY A 818 11.66 12.42 30.36
N ASN A 819 11.87 13.68 29.98
CA ASN A 819 10.82 14.55 29.46
C ASN A 819 10.59 14.28 27.97
N PRO A 820 9.33 14.29 27.49
CA PRO A 820 9.03 14.15 26.07
C PRO A 820 9.61 15.33 25.27
N LEU A 821 10.25 15.02 24.14
CA LEU A 821 10.78 16.00 23.18
C LEU A 821 9.68 16.63 22.30
N SER A 822 8.53 15.97 22.22
CA SER A 822 7.35 16.44 21.48
C SER A 822 6.58 17.49 22.28
N ASN A 823 5.88 18.39 21.60
CA ASN A 823 5.03 19.37 22.28
C ASN A 823 3.90 18.65 23.05
N ALA A 824 3.37 19.27 24.10
CA ALA A 824 2.23 18.72 24.85
C ALA A 824 0.99 18.44 23.96
N SER A 825 0.85 19.18 22.84
CA SER A 825 -0.19 18.98 21.83
C SER A 825 -0.01 17.70 20.99
N ASP A 826 1.15 17.06 21.06
CA ASP A 826 1.51 15.89 20.24
C ASP A 826 1.48 14.60 21.07
N VAL A 827 1.47 14.72 22.41
CA VAL A 827 1.35 13.60 23.35
C VAL A 827 -0.10 13.10 23.39
N TRP A 828 -0.28 11.78 23.29
CA TRP A 828 -1.59 11.13 23.34
C TRP A 828 -1.83 10.46 24.70
N SER A 829 -2.19 11.27 25.70
CA SER A 829 -2.53 10.77 27.04
C SER A 829 -3.79 9.90 27.07
N TRP A 830 -4.01 9.21 28.19
CA TRP A 830 -5.24 8.45 28.46
C TRP A 830 -6.50 9.27 28.23
N GLU A 831 -6.55 10.48 28.81
CA GLU A 831 -7.70 11.37 28.76
C GLU A 831 -7.99 11.79 27.32
N ARG A 832 -6.95 12.13 26.55
CA ARG A 832 -7.09 12.53 25.15
C ARG A 832 -7.53 11.37 24.26
N ARG A 833 -6.91 10.19 24.38
CA ARG A 833 -7.29 8.99 23.63
C ARG A 833 -8.73 8.60 23.94
N PHE A 834 -9.13 8.63 25.21
CA PHE A 834 -10.50 8.36 25.61
C PHE A 834 -11.49 9.37 25.00
N GLU A 835 -11.21 10.67 25.11
CA GLU A 835 -12.13 11.69 24.58
C GLU A 835 -12.24 11.59 23.05
N GLN A 836 -11.11 11.51 22.34
CA GLN A 836 -11.11 11.52 20.88
C GLN A 836 -11.47 10.16 20.26
N TRP A 837 -11.21 9.05 20.94
CA TRP A 837 -11.41 7.72 20.35
C TRP A 837 -12.61 6.95 20.88
N VAL A 838 -13.11 7.32 22.06
CA VAL A 838 -14.31 6.73 22.67
C VAL A 838 -15.47 7.73 22.68
N GLN A 839 -15.30 8.90 23.30
CA GLN A 839 -16.43 9.82 23.55
C GLN A 839 -16.89 10.56 22.30
N ASN A 840 -16.01 11.35 21.67
CA ASN A 840 -16.35 12.16 20.49
C ASN A 840 -16.96 11.32 19.35
N PRO A 841 -16.41 10.13 19.00
CA PRO A 841 -17.00 9.30 17.96
C PRO A 841 -18.39 8.77 18.33
N ARG A 842 -18.63 8.41 19.60
CA ARG A 842 -19.95 7.98 20.09
C ARG A 842 -20.96 9.13 20.03
N GLN A 843 -20.58 10.32 20.48
CA GLN A 843 -21.42 11.52 20.41
C GLN A 843 -21.79 11.86 18.96
N ALA A 844 -20.79 11.87 18.07
CA ALA A 844 -20.97 12.18 16.65
C ALA A 844 -21.92 11.19 15.93
N LYS A 845 -22.04 9.96 16.44
CA LYS A 845 -22.94 8.92 15.92
C LYS A 845 -24.24 8.78 16.72
N GLY A 846 -24.50 9.66 17.69
CA GLY A 846 -25.68 9.60 18.55
C GLY A 846 -25.77 8.34 19.42
N MET A 847 -24.64 7.72 19.73
CA MET A 847 -24.54 6.55 20.61
C MET A 847 -24.43 6.98 22.07
N GLU A 848 -24.82 6.09 22.98
CA GLU A 848 -24.59 6.27 24.42
C GLU A 848 -23.09 6.47 24.71
N THR A 849 -22.79 7.46 25.53
CA THR A 849 -21.45 7.83 25.98
C THR A 849 -21.15 7.28 27.36
N ILE A 850 -19.87 7.27 27.74
CA ILE A 850 -19.43 6.76 29.04
C ILE A 850 -19.49 7.88 30.08
N GLY A 851 -20.12 7.66 31.23
CA GLY A 851 -20.15 8.64 32.32
C GLY A 851 -18.80 8.76 33.05
N GLU A 852 -18.58 9.85 33.79
CA GLU A 852 -17.32 10.10 34.51
C GLU A 852 -16.96 8.98 35.51
N ASP A 853 -17.94 8.52 36.30
CA ASP A 853 -17.76 7.41 37.24
C ASP A 853 -17.27 6.12 36.56
N GLU A 854 -17.81 5.82 35.38
CA GLU A 854 -17.43 4.64 34.60
C GLU A 854 -16.05 4.81 33.98
N ARG A 855 -15.75 5.99 33.42
CA ARG A 855 -14.43 6.34 32.88
C ARG A 855 -13.36 6.13 33.94
N ASP A 856 -13.57 6.63 35.15
CA ASP A 856 -12.57 6.58 36.22
C ASP A 856 -12.38 5.14 36.72
N ALA A 857 -13.44 4.34 36.78
CA ALA A 857 -13.35 2.91 37.06
C ALA A 857 -12.60 2.16 35.94
N LEU A 858 -12.88 2.46 34.67
CA LEU A 858 -12.23 1.86 33.50
C LEU A 858 -10.73 2.21 33.48
N PHE A 859 -10.37 3.47 33.72
CA PHE A 859 -8.97 3.92 33.74
C PHE A 859 -8.18 3.23 34.85
N ARG A 860 -8.76 3.10 36.05
CA ARG A 860 -8.12 2.36 37.15
C ARG A 860 -7.85 0.90 36.76
N LEU A 861 -8.82 0.25 36.13
CA LEU A 861 -8.66 -1.13 35.66
C LEU A 861 -7.59 -1.25 34.58
N LEU A 862 -7.68 -0.45 33.51
CA LEU A 862 -6.78 -0.54 32.37
C LEU A 862 -5.33 -0.20 32.75
N ARG A 863 -5.10 0.83 33.57
CA ARG A 863 -3.76 1.17 34.09
C ARG A 863 -3.18 0.04 34.94
N TRP A 864 -4.01 -0.67 35.70
CA TRP A 864 -3.55 -1.82 36.48
C TRP A 864 -3.21 -3.03 35.59
N MET A 865 -4.03 -3.31 34.58
CA MET A 865 -3.77 -4.40 33.62
C MET A 865 -2.53 -4.12 32.75
N LEU A 866 -2.27 -2.85 32.46
CA LEU A 866 -1.15 -2.37 31.64
C LEU A 866 0.02 -1.87 32.50
N SER A 867 0.18 -2.38 33.72
CA SER A 867 1.37 -2.10 34.53
C SER A 867 2.62 -2.67 33.86
N TRP A 868 3.74 -1.95 33.92
CA TRP A 868 4.97 -2.32 33.23
C TRP A 868 5.43 -3.73 33.59
N ARG A 869 5.64 -4.00 34.88
CA ARG A 869 6.13 -5.31 35.32
C ARG A 869 5.01 -6.35 35.30
N PRO A 870 5.23 -7.53 34.72
CA PRO A 870 4.26 -8.62 34.75
C PRO A 870 3.78 -8.99 36.17
N SER A 871 4.67 -8.89 37.17
CA SER A 871 4.37 -9.17 38.58
C SER A 871 3.42 -8.18 39.24
N GLU A 872 3.27 -6.96 38.70
CA GLU A 872 2.40 -5.92 39.23
C GLU A 872 0.99 -5.96 38.65
N ARG A 873 0.83 -6.65 37.51
CA ARG A 873 -0.46 -6.82 36.83
C ARG A 873 -1.40 -7.69 37.67
N PRO A 874 -2.72 -7.42 37.64
CA PRO A 874 -3.70 -8.29 38.29
C PRO A 874 -3.71 -9.66 37.65
N ASN A 875 -3.92 -10.70 38.46
CA ASN A 875 -4.39 -11.96 37.89
C ASN A 875 -5.86 -11.82 37.44
N ILE A 876 -6.31 -12.74 36.58
CA ILE A 876 -7.64 -12.65 35.98
C ILE A 876 -8.80 -12.66 37.00
N LYS A 877 -8.63 -13.28 38.17
CA LYS A 877 -9.64 -13.27 39.24
C LYS A 877 -9.84 -11.86 39.80
N LYS A 878 -8.75 -11.14 40.02
CA LYS A 878 -8.78 -9.73 40.44
C LYS A 878 -9.39 -8.82 39.36
N VAL A 879 -9.18 -9.12 38.07
CA VAL A 879 -9.83 -8.41 36.96
C VAL A 879 -11.35 -8.59 37.01
N LEU A 880 -11.84 -9.82 37.28
CA LEU A 880 -13.28 -10.10 37.43
C LEU A 880 -13.93 -9.37 38.62
N GLU A 881 -13.16 -9.14 39.68
CA GLU A 881 -13.59 -8.41 40.88
C GLU A 881 -13.49 -6.88 40.74
N ALA A 882 -12.92 -6.37 39.64
CA ALA A 882 -12.70 -4.94 39.45
C ALA A 882 -14.02 -4.16 39.36
N ASP A 883 -13.99 -2.91 39.83
CA ASP A 883 -15.15 -2.03 39.91
C ASP A 883 -15.83 -1.85 38.54
N TRP A 884 -15.04 -1.64 37.47
CA TRP A 884 -15.59 -1.49 36.12
C TRP A 884 -16.31 -2.75 35.62
N LEU A 885 -15.71 -3.94 35.86
CA LEU A 885 -16.32 -5.22 35.48
C LEU A 885 -17.63 -5.46 36.22
N THR A 886 -17.64 -5.27 37.55
CA THR A 886 -18.77 -5.63 38.41
C THR A 886 -19.96 -4.69 38.28
N ARG A 887 -19.73 -3.39 38.05
CA ARG A 887 -20.79 -2.36 37.97
C ARG A 887 -21.32 -2.13 36.56
N TRP A 888 -20.53 -2.34 35.50
CA TRP A 888 -20.95 -2.04 34.13
C TRP A 888 -20.89 -3.25 33.19
N ALA A 889 -19.75 -3.93 33.09
CA ALA A 889 -19.56 -4.99 32.09
C ALA A 889 -20.38 -6.26 32.38
N LEU A 890 -20.27 -6.83 33.59
CA LEU A 890 -21.02 -8.03 34.00
C LEU A 890 -22.54 -7.80 34.03
N PRO A 891 -23.06 -6.65 34.49
CA PRO A 891 -24.47 -6.32 34.34
C PRO A 891 -24.96 -6.29 32.88
N ALA A 892 -24.20 -5.69 31.96
CA ALA A 892 -24.52 -5.71 30.53
C ALA A 892 -24.52 -7.14 29.96
N TYR A 893 -23.56 -7.98 30.38
CA TYR A 893 -23.55 -9.40 30.03
C TYR A 893 -24.78 -10.14 30.58
N ARG A 894 -25.14 -9.96 31.84
CA ARG A 894 -26.35 -10.55 32.43
C ARG A 894 -27.63 -10.10 31.71
N LYS A 895 -27.68 -8.84 31.27
CA LYS A 895 -28.77 -8.32 30.43
C LYS A 895 -28.81 -9.03 29.07
N SER A 896 -27.65 -9.29 28.45
CA SER A 896 -27.56 -10.06 27.21
C SER A 896 -28.08 -11.50 27.32
N LEU A 897 -27.95 -12.12 28.50
CA LEU A 897 -28.49 -13.48 28.75
C LEU A 897 -30.02 -13.48 28.88
N ARG A 898 -30.61 -12.36 29.30
CA ARG A 898 -32.07 -12.20 29.46
C ARG A 898 -32.77 -11.69 28.20
N ALA A 899 -32.02 -11.21 27.20
CA ALA A 899 -32.55 -10.59 25.99
C ALA A 899 -32.98 -11.61 24.92
N HIS A 900 -33.25 -12.86 25.31
CA HIS A 900 -33.66 -13.96 24.42
C HIS A 900 -35.17 -14.12 24.35
#